data_AF-A0AA40D5V9-F1
#
_entry.id   AF-A0AA40D5V9-F1
#
_cell.length_a   1.000
_cell.length_b   1.000
_cell.length_c   1.000
_cell.angle_alpha   90.00
_cell.angle_beta   90.00
_cell.angle_gamma   90.00
#
_symmetry.space_group_name_H-M   'P 1'
#
loop_
_entity.id
_entity.type
_entity.pdbx_description
1 polymer ?
#
loop_
_entity_poly.entity_id
_entity_poly.type
_entity_poly.pdbx_seq_one_letter_code
_entity_poly.pdbx_strand_id
1 'polypeptide(L)'
;MFFDITHQPKSSEEGTNFRIRVLRQPDVKFDNLAKSLQNCECSGTSECSAQDCVHTLNILLRSVLSQSEGWFCVNKNLWLSKEAMSIDAEVKTSQHVKLHDGMTFSIDLVEKKCGSPSDRKLMLTVSPRPTLFVEACNLGVFYADYIDNFQEDAANKVKALRSFIKRLEVTQAYKPSRDDGAPRIIRTPQSPGDLPSNARRRQIVSLGQSATEQKFKLDEAGMAAEEISVSCYFEQYYGYKLRFPNLPVVNVGDSAKKIWIPMELLWVKEQPVFKFPPLQMKDGFKSIHMKCEESIRNFDANLSDKHRKVVKLLNPTLLKDAFGITFKSEAENITAYFVDSPPEGPREKRGHVKEKRIKAPKFADSPQMVRFLALKSGFERHTRKEQEVFEEACKKLLVAFRTEGSLCDEPKAAYDYDTFHSVLRAGDNAESPLKRFSPKSDMLLLIGLDGAKEEQADALARIRCWCDKNNVPTVFFGVQKFQENMKHWERGEKGTNVPEIRQAVGYARALITKAVHRCAGRVPSTQEINLADLEDLKKLLKETMVVGASLVSGQSDPSDDLPSIAAVTTSLGDHFVQYQGRFRLQKSEQKTIVNLSDMLKEMLAEYAQAHGNRLPESILYLRESISKNHFHLIRNDEIRKIADAFNELCTQKPQLVVSNAAPNITFIALSKRAKPRFFPDGDIIARLTAKNLKEGIVVDTMDIQAQTAKGWEFDFHLQSHSNSCDSAKQCGFISNTHYYVLKHENRWSQEEVERIVSLTLPNSGLLWH
;
A
#
# COMPACT_ATOMS: atom_id res chain seq x y z
N MET A 1 19.47 24.85 -15.16
CA MET A 1 18.94 26.20 -14.84
C MET A 1 17.91 26.04 -13.73
N PHE A 2 17.99 26.82 -12.66
CA PHE A 2 16.95 26.86 -11.62
C PHE A 2 16.05 28.06 -11.90
N PHE A 3 14.74 27.88 -11.75
CA PHE A 3 13.76 28.96 -11.82
C PHE A 3 13.42 29.36 -10.39
N ASP A 4 13.92 30.50 -9.96
CA ASP A 4 13.43 31.13 -8.74
C ASP A 4 12.25 32.03 -9.13
N ILE A 5 11.04 31.54 -8.83
CA ILE A 5 9.78 32.21 -9.15
C ILE A 5 9.34 32.94 -7.88
N THR A 6 9.59 34.24 -7.83
CA THR A 6 9.14 35.08 -6.72
C THR A 6 7.86 35.80 -7.11
N HIS A 7 6.84 35.67 -6.27
CA HIS A 7 5.60 36.40 -6.41
C HIS A 7 5.85 37.86 -6.04
N GLN A 8 5.65 38.80 -6.96
CA GLN A 8 5.77 40.22 -6.63
C GLN A 8 4.47 40.74 -5.98
N PRO A 9 4.55 41.52 -4.88
CA PRO A 9 3.42 42.30 -4.40
C PRO A 9 3.03 43.34 -5.47
N LYS A 10 1.73 43.49 -5.73
CA LYS A 10 1.18 44.27 -6.85
C LYS A 10 1.49 45.77 -6.77
N SER A 11 1.78 46.37 -7.92
CA SER A 11 1.32 47.70 -8.31
C SER A 11 0.36 47.54 -9.50
N SER A 12 -0.91 47.91 -9.29
CA SER A 12 -2.00 48.09 -10.28
C SER A 12 -2.11 47.14 -11.49
N GLU A 13 -3.22 46.38 -11.46
CA GLU A 13 -4.02 45.84 -12.58
C GLU A 13 -3.43 44.84 -13.61
N GLU A 14 -4.25 43.79 -13.82
CA GLU A 14 -4.25 42.81 -14.92
C GLU A 14 -2.99 41.98 -15.23
N GLY A 15 -2.67 41.06 -14.32
CA GLY A 15 -1.83 39.91 -14.63
C GLY A 15 -1.26 39.25 -13.38
N THR A 16 -0.98 37.95 -13.45
CA THR A 16 -0.06 37.32 -12.49
C THR A 16 1.35 37.61 -13.01
N ASN A 17 1.97 38.68 -12.54
CA ASN A 17 3.34 39.04 -12.94
C ASN A 17 4.32 38.21 -12.11
N PHE A 18 4.99 37.26 -12.77
CA PHE A 18 6.05 36.47 -12.15
C PHE A 18 7.39 37.12 -12.46
N ARG A 19 8.21 37.37 -11.43
CA ARG A 19 9.64 37.59 -11.66
C ARG A 19 10.31 36.23 -11.74
N ILE A 20 10.72 35.85 -12.95
CA ILE A 20 11.47 34.61 -13.18
C ILE A 20 12.95 34.97 -13.13
N ARG A 21 13.64 34.52 -12.08
CA ARG A 21 15.10 34.58 -12.04
C ARG A 21 15.65 33.25 -12.52
N VAL A 22 16.36 33.29 -13.66
CA VAL A 22 17.03 32.12 -14.22
C VAL A 22 18.46 32.12 -13.68
N LEU A 23 18.78 31.14 -12.85
CA LEU A 23 20.14 30.93 -12.34
C LEU A 23 20.79 29.75 -13.09
N ARG A 24 22.00 29.97 -13.61
CA ARG A 24 22.82 28.90 -14.17
C ARG A 24 23.26 27.99 -13.03
N GLN A 25 22.94 26.70 -13.17
CA GLN A 25 23.43 25.64 -12.29
C GLN A 25 24.71 25.06 -12.92
N PRO A 26 25.55 24.34 -12.16
CA PRO A 26 26.69 23.63 -12.72
C PRO A 26 26.28 22.75 -13.90
N ASP A 27 27.15 22.68 -14.90
CA ASP A 27 26.88 21.89 -16.10
C ASP A 27 26.90 20.40 -15.75
N VAL A 28 25.85 19.67 -16.13
CA VAL A 28 25.78 18.21 -16.00
C VAL A 28 26.52 17.58 -17.16
N LYS A 29 27.66 16.95 -16.89
CA LYS A 29 28.53 16.36 -17.92
C LYS A 29 28.15 14.89 -18.17
N PHE A 30 27.44 14.65 -19.27
CA PHE A 30 27.08 13.28 -19.68
C PHE A 30 28.30 12.41 -20.03
N ASP A 31 29.46 13.00 -20.33
CA ASP A 31 30.72 12.26 -20.46
C ASP A 31 31.08 11.48 -19.19
N ASN A 32 30.69 11.98 -18.01
CA ASN A 32 30.90 11.27 -16.75
C ASN A 32 29.98 10.04 -16.64
N LEU A 33 28.76 10.12 -17.19
CA LEU A 33 27.88 8.96 -17.32
C LEU A 33 28.47 7.95 -18.31
N ALA A 34 28.97 8.39 -19.47
CA ALA A 34 29.63 7.53 -20.45
C ALA A 34 30.86 6.81 -19.86
N LYS A 35 31.72 7.53 -19.13
CA LYS A 35 32.86 6.94 -18.39
C LYS A 35 32.40 5.96 -17.31
N SER A 36 31.33 6.29 -16.58
CA SER A 36 30.74 5.40 -15.56
C SER A 36 30.17 4.13 -16.17
N LEU A 37 29.65 4.18 -17.40
CA LEU A 37 29.16 3.01 -18.14
C LEU A 37 30.33 2.15 -18.67
N GLN A 38 31.49 2.76 -18.97
CA GLN A 38 32.65 2.07 -19.55
C GLN A 38 33.62 1.47 -18.51
N ASN A 39 33.87 2.15 -17.38
CA ASN A 39 35.01 1.83 -16.51
C ASN A 39 34.67 1.23 -15.14
N CYS A 40 33.39 1.17 -14.73
CA CYS A 40 32.94 0.62 -13.43
C CYS A 40 33.67 1.10 -12.15
N GLU A 41 34.57 2.08 -12.23
CA GLU A 41 35.24 2.69 -11.09
C GLU A 41 34.43 3.89 -10.58
N CYS A 42 33.60 3.67 -9.56
CA CYS A 42 33.17 4.75 -8.69
C CYS A 42 34.28 4.98 -7.66
N SER A 43 35.25 5.86 -7.97
CA SER A 43 36.22 6.31 -6.98
C SER A 43 35.50 7.04 -5.83
N GLY A 44 35.71 6.55 -4.61
CA GLY A 44 34.90 6.84 -3.43
C GLY A 44 35.02 8.24 -2.81
N THR A 45 35.19 9.31 -3.59
CA THR A 45 35.38 10.67 -3.04
C THR A 45 34.58 11.80 -3.70
N SER A 46 33.60 11.53 -4.56
CA SER A 46 32.66 12.57 -5.00
C SER A 46 31.24 12.03 -5.13
N GLU A 47 30.27 12.80 -4.63
CA GLU A 47 28.83 12.59 -4.89
C GLU A 47 28.59 12.20 -6.36
N CYS A 48 27.77 11.17 -6.56
CA CYS A 48 27.74 10.34 -7.77
C CYS A 48 27.28 11.12 -9.01
N SER A 49 28.22 11.66 -9.81
CA SER A 49 27.91 12.42 -11.03
C SER A 49 27.05 11.67 -12.06
N ALA A 50 27.05 10.33 -12.02
CA ALA A 50 26.18 9.51 -12.87
C ALA A 50 24.71 9.54 -12.42
N GLN A 51 24.45 9.60 -11.10
CA GLN A 51 23.08 9.70 -10.57
C GLN A 51 22.46 11.06 -10.88
N ASP A 52 23.25 12.14 -10.87
CA ASP A 52 22.80 13.47 -11.31
C ASP A 52 22.41 13.48 -12.79
N CYS A 53 23.18 12.78 -13.64
CA CYS A 53 22.83 12.57 -15.05
C CYS A 53 21.50 11.79 -15.19
N VAL A 54 21.33 10.69 -14.47
CA VAL A 54 20.07 9.89 -14.48
C VAL A 54 18.89 10.72 -13.98
N HIS A 55 19.07 11.52 -12.93
CA HIS A 55 18.05 12.43 -12.41
C HIS A 55 17.65 13.47 -13.46
N THR A 56 18.64 14.07 -14.13
CA THR A 56 18.45 15.05 -15.21
C THR A 56 17.69 14.43 -16.39
N LEU A 57 18.02 13.20 -16.79
CA LEU A 57 17.31 12.47 -17.84
C LEU A 57 15.85 12.20 -17.47
N ASN A 58 15.57 11.80 -16.23
CA ASN A 58 14.20 11.62 -15.76
C ASN A 58 13.40 12.94 -15.77
N ILE A 59 14.02 14.07 -15.42
CA ILE A 59 13.38 15.40 -15.51
C ILE A 59 13.10 15.76 -16.98
N LEU A 60 14.09 15.57 -17.85
CA LEU A 60 13.98 15.88 -19.28
C LEU A 60 12.85 15.08 -19.93
N LEU A 61 12.83 13.76 -19.71
CA LEU A 61 11.82 12.87 -20.23
C LEU A 61 10.42 13.32 -19.81
N ARG A 62 10.23 13.66 -18.53
CA ARG A 62 8.95 14.18 -18.02
C ARG A 62 8.56 15.51 -18.66
N SER A 63 9.51 16.43 -18.82
CA SER A 63 9.25 17.74 -19.42
C SER A 63 8.78 17.60 -20.86
N VAL A 64 9.48 16.80 -21.67
CA VAL A 64 9.14 16.57 -23.08
C VAL A 64 7.77 15.93 -23.21
N LEU A 65 7.51 14.88 -22.43
CA LEU A 65 6.25 14.14 -22.55
C LEU A 65 5.06 14.93 -21.99
N SER A 66 5.25 15.75 -20.96
CA SER A 66 4.19 16.62 -20.44
C SER A 66 3.66 17.67 -21.42
N GLN A 67 4.37 17.93 -22.52
CA GLN A 67 3.97 18.86 -23.57
C GLN A 67 3.28 18.16 -24.75
N SER A 68 3.27 16.83 -24.78
CA SER A 68 2.70 16.04 -25.87
C SER A 68 1.21 15.79 -25.65
N GLU A 69 0.40 15.87 -26.71
CA GLU A 69 -1.03 15.53 -26.62
C GLU A 69 -1.21 14.07 -26.16
N GLY A 70 -2.22 13.85 -25.30
CA GLY A 70 -2.49 12.53 -24.74
C GLY A 70 -1.59 12.13 -23.56
N TRP A 71 -0.79 13.04 -23.01
CA TRP A 71 -0.01 12.80 -21.79
C TRP A 71 -0.42 13.75 -20.67
N PHE A 72 -0.47 13.25 -19.44
CA PHE A 72 -0.69 14.09 -18.26
C PHE A 72 0.16 13.60 -17.08
N CYS A 73 0.49 14.52 -16.17
CA CYS A 73 1.24 14.20 -14.97
C CYS A 73 0.29 14.00 -13.79
N VAL A 74 0.35 12.84 -13.13
CA VAL A 74 -0.29 12.60 -11.84
C VAL A 74 0.80 12.43 -10.81
N ASN A 75 0.91 13.40 -9.89
CA ASN A 75 2.06 13.56 -9.01
C ASN A 75 3.38 13.72 -9.81
N LYS A 76 4.43 12.99 -9.40
CA LYS A 76 5.74 12.93 -10.09
C LYS A 76 5.79 11.85 -11.18
N ASN A 77 4.68 11.19 -11.46
CA ASN A 77 4.60 10.15 -12.47
C ASN A 77 3.92 10.73 -13.71
N LEU A 78 4.47 10.37 -14.86
CA LEU A 78 3.91 10.68 -16.16
C LEU A 78 2.95 9.55 -16.56
N TRP A 79 1.81 9.91 -17.14
CA TRP A 79 0.73 8.99 -17.52
C TRP A 79 0.29 9.24 -18.95
N LEU A 80 -0.06 8.17 -19.62
CA LEU A 80 -0.54 8.16 -20.99
C LEU A 80 -2.06 8.04 -21.00
N SER A 81 -2.74 8.87 -21.79
CA SER A 81 -4.19 8.85 -21.96
C SER A 81 -4.62 7.69 -22.85
N LYS A 82 -5.90 7.34 -22.75
CA LYS A 82 -6.47 6.19 -23.43
C LYS A 82 -6.60 6.44 -24.94
N GLU A 83 -6.88 7.68 -25.32
CA GLU A 83 -7.00 8.17 -26.70
C GLU A 83 -5.68 7.96 -27.44
N ALA A 84 -4.55 8.21 -26.76
CA ALA A 84 -3.21 8.00 -27.32
C ALA A 84 -2.85 6.51 -27.50
N MET A 85 -3.50 5.60 -26.78
CA MET A 85 -3.26 4.16 -26.87
C MET A 85 -4.19 3.41 -27.83
N SER A 86 -5.24 4.07 -28.33
CA SER A 86 -6.31 3.47 -29.17
C SER A 86 -6.90 2.20 -28.54
N ILE A 87 -7.23 2.25 -27.25
CA ILE A 87 -7.83 1.12 -26.53
C ILE A 87 -9.35 1.37 -26.47
N ASP A 88 -10.16 0.53 -27.10
CA ASP A 88 -11.63 0.71 -27.21
C ASP A 88 -12.43 0.38 -25.94
N ALA A 89 -11.81 -0.07 -24.85
CA ALA A 89 -12.54 -0.52 -23.66
C ALA A 89 -12.90 0.68 -22.74
N GLU A 90 -14.02 1.37 -22.99
CA GLU A 90 -14.58 2.33 -22.03
C GLU A 90 -15.29 1.56 -20.92
N VAL A 91 -14.66 1.47 -19.75
CA VAL A 91 -15.28 0.77 -18.63
C VAL A 91 -15.72 1.77 -17.58
N LYS A 92 -16.92 2.34 -17.77
CA LYS A 92 -17.56 3.23 -16.80
C LYS A 92 -17.70 2.50 -15.47
N THR A 93 -17.14 3.08 -14.41
CA THR A 93 -17.21 2.51 -13.04
C THR A 93 -18.39 3.12 -12.26
N SER A 94 -18.79 4.33 -12.64
CA SER A 94 -19.98 5.09 -12.25
C SER A 94 -20.30 6.13 -13.34
N GLN A 95 -21.34 6.95 -13.18
CA GLN A 95 -21.66 8.02 -14.15
C GLN A 95 -20.56 9.08 -14.31
N HIS A 96 -19.65 9.24 -13.32
CA HIS A 96 -18.65 10.33 -13.31
C HIS A 96 -17.22 9.94 -12.94
N VAL A 97 -16.94 8.64 -12.78
CA VAL A 97 -15.59 8.14 -12.50
C VAL A 97 -15.22 7.04 -13.49
N LYS A 98 -14.09 7.20 -14.14
CA LYS A 98 -13.52 6.26 -15.13
C LYS A 98 -12.22 5.66 -14.62
N LEU A 99 -11.96 4.43 -15.05
CA LEU A 99 -10.65 3.82 -14.90
C LEU A 99 -9.84 4.06 -16.17
N HIS A 100 -8.66 4.66 -16.03
CA HIS A 100 -7.70 4.85 -17.11
C HIS A 100 -6.56 3.84 -17.00
N ASP A 101 -6.25 3.19 -18.12
CA ASP A 101 -5.07 2.37 -18.30
C ASP A 101 -3.84 3.29 -18.36
N GLY A 102 -3.15 3.45 -17.23
CA GLY A 102 -1.96 4.27 -17.15
C GLY A 102 -0.66 3.48 -17.16
N MET A 103 0.45 4.18 -17.35
CA MET A 103 1.81 3.65 -17.21
C MET A 103 2.67 4.66 -16.48
N THR A 104 3.73 4.20 -15.81
CA THR A 104 4.74 5.03 -15.18
C THR A 104 6.11 4.73 -15.74
N PHE A 105 6.94 5.76 -15.82
CA PHE A 105 8.26 5.70 -16.46
C PHE A 105 9.36 6.09 -15.47
N SER A 106 10.46 5.35 -15.49
CA SER A 106 11.72 5.82 -14.91
C SER A 106 12.92 5.35 -15.70
N ILE A 107 13.93 6.20 -15.77
CA ILE A 107 15.26 5.83 -16.23
C ILE A 107 16.08 5.47 -15.00
N ASP A 108 16.68 4.29 -15.02
CA ASP A 108 17.49 3.76 -13.92
C ASP A 108 18.82 3.23 -14.50
N LEU A 109 19.89 3.24 -13.69
CA LEU A 109 21.20 2.69 -14.04
C LEU A 109 21.29 1.28 -13.44
N VAL A 110 21.56 0.27 -14.27
CA VAL A 110 21.58 -1.14 -13.88
C VAL A 110 22.94 -1.76 -14.22
N GLU A 111 23.47 -2.56 -13.31
CA GLU A 111 24.72 -3.32 -13.41
C GLU A 111 24.42 -4.83 -13.34
N LYS A 112 25.10 -5.63 -14.18
CA LYS A 112 25.01 -7.09 -14.16
C LYS A 112 26.08 -7.68 -13.24
N LYS A 113 25.78 -8.79 -12.54
CA LYS A 113 26.69 -9.49 -11.62
C LYS A 113 28.04 -9.84 -12.24
N CYS A 114 29.10 -9.69 -11.46
CA CYS A 114 30.50 -9.90 -11.88
C CYS A 114 30.79 -11.33 -12.36
N GLY A 115 31.51 -11.43 -13.49
CA GLY A 115 31.96 -12.67 -14.15
C GLY A 115 32.24 -12.47 -15.64
N SER A 116 31.64 -11.43 -16.22
CA SER A 116 31.97 -10.79 -17.50
C SER A 116 32.38 -9.32 -17.23
N PRO A 117 33.01 -8.58 -18.18
CA PRO A 117 33.20 -7.15 -18.01
C PRO A 117 31.84 -6.52 -17.70
N SER A 118 31.75 -5.84 -16.56
CA SER A 118 30.51 -5.27 -16.03
C SER A 118 29.88 -4.32 -17.05
N ASP A 119 28.82 -4.79 -17.70
CA ASP A 119 28.07 -4.05 -18.72
C ASP A 119 26.99 -3.23 -18.01
N ARG A 120 27.38 -2.07 -17.46
CA ARG A 120 26.42 -1.11 -16.91
C ARG A 120 25.56 -0.57 -18.04
N LYS A 121 24.24 -0.57 -17.85
CA LYS A 121 23.26 -0.09 -18.83
C LYS A 121 22.32 0.94 -18.24
N LEU A 122 21.95 1.89 -19.07
CA LEU A 122 20.83 2.78 -18.79
C LEU A 122 19.53 2.10 -19.25
N MET A 123 18.59 1.89 -18.35
CA MET A 123 17.33 1.21 -18.63
C MET A 123 16.13 2.14 -18.47
N LEU A 124 15.24 2.14 -19.45
CA LEU A 124 13.92 2.76 -19.33
C LEU A 124 12.94 1.71 -18.80
N THR A 125 12.54 1.85 -17.54
CA THR A 125 11.50 1.05 -16.92
C THR A 125 10.12 1.63 -17.24
N VAL A 126 9.25 0.82 -17.84
CA VAL A 126 7.85 1.13 -18.11
C VAL A 126 6.96 0.18 -17.31
N SER A 127 6.15 0.71 -16.39
CA SER A 127 5.28 -0.11 -15.53
C SER A 127 3.81 0.25 -15.70
N PRO A 128 2.90 -0.70 -15.96
CA PRO A 128 1.47 -0.43 -15.99
C PRO A 128 0.97 -0.02 -14.60
N ARG A 129 0.15 1.02 -14.56
CA ARG A 129 -0.53 1.51 -13.37
C ARG A 129 -1.91 2.00 -13.80
N PRO A 130 -3.00 1.26 -13.59
CA PRO A 130 -4.34 1.82 -13.80
C PRO A 130 -4.64 2.87 -12.71
N THR A 131 -5.40 3.92 -13.04
CA THR A 131 -5.83 4.96 -12.06
C THR A 131 -7.21 5.51 -12.38
N LEU A 132 -7.91 5.92 -11.34
CA LEU A 132 -9.25 6.47 -11.45
C LEU A 132 -9.20 7.97 -11.80
N PHE A 133 -10.10 8.40 -12.67
CA PHE A 133 -10.28 9.78 -13.10
C PHE A 133 -11.71 10.21 -12.84
N VAL A 134 -11.88 11.48 -12.44
CA VAL A 134 -13.18 12.13 -12.49
C VAL A 134 -13.41 12.58 -13.92
N GLU A 135 -14.57 12.25 -14.48
CA GLU A 135 -14.97 12.71 -15.81
C GLU A 135 -15.20 14.22 -15.81
N ALA A 136 -15.03 14.83 -16.99
CA ALA A 136 -15.32 16.25 -17.13
C ALA A 136 -16.83 16.49 -17.08
N CYS A 137 -17.32 17.18 -16.05
CA CYS A 137 -18.75 17.41 -15.84
C CYS A 137 -19.02 18.69 -15.03
N ASN A 138 -20.28 19.12 -15.02
CA ASN A 138 -20.74 20.18 -14.13
C ASN A 138 -20.78 19.65 -12.68
N LEU A 139 -20.23 20.41 -11.73
CA LEU A 139 -20.11 19.96 -10.35
C LEU A 139 -21.48 19.80 -9.67
N GLY A 140 -22.48 20.61 -10.03
CA GLY A 140 -23.84 20.47 -9.51
C GLY A 140 -24.50 19.16 -9.94
N VAL A 141 -24.34 18.79 -11.21
CA VAL A 141 -24.80 17.49 -11.75
C VAL A 141 -24.07 16.34 -11.08
N PHE A 142 -22.74 16.42 -11.00
CA PHE A 142 -21.91 15.45 -10.27
C PHE A 142 -22.43 15.23 -8.83
N TYR A 143 -22.72 16.32 -8.12
CA TYR A 143 -23.17 16.29 -6.75
C TYR A 143 -24.56 15.65 -6.60
N ALA A 144 -25.51 16.02 -7.48
CA ALA A 144 -26.86 15.46 -7.49
C ALA A 144 -26.84 13.95 -7.78
N ASP A 145 -26.17 13.54 -8.87
CA ASP A 145 -26.07 12.13 -9.26
C ASP A 145 -25.40 11.28 -8.18
N TYR A 146 -24.43 11.85 -7.45
CA TYR A 146 -23.77 11.14 -6.36
C TYR A 146 -24.69 10.90 -5.17
N ILE A 147 -25.49 11.91 -4.78
CA ILE A 147 -26.43 11.80 -3.65
C ILE A 147 -27.54 10.80 -3.95
N ASP A 148 -28.08 10.83 -5.16
CA ASP A 148 -29.22 10.00 -5.56
C ASP A 148 -28.85 8.50 -5.65
N ASN A 149 -27.60 8.18 -6.00
CA ASN A 149 -27.14 6.81 -6.18
C ASN A 149 -26.57 6.15 -4.92
N PHE A 150 -26.43 6.87 -3.80
CA PHE A 150 -25.79 6.37 -2.60
C PHE A 150 -26.82 5.68 -1.66
N GLN A 151 -26.49 4.51 -1.11
CA GLN A 151 -27.44 3.71 -0.31
C GLN A 151 -27.49 4.07 1.18
N GLU A 152 -26.60 4.93 1.66
CA GLU A 152 -26.45 5.25 3.09
C GLU A 152 -27.37 6.38 3.58
N ASP A 153 -27.36 6.67 4.88
CA ASP A 153 -28.08 7.80 5.47
C ASP A 153 -27.56 9.16 4.96
N ALA A 154 -28.46 10.15 4.90
CA ALA A 154 -28.19 11.47 4.32
C ALA A 154 -26.98 12.20 4.93
N ALA A 155 -26.70 12.01 6.22
CA ALA A 155 -25.56 12.65 6.89
C ALA A 155 -24.20 12.05 6.46
N ASN A 156 -24.12 10.72 6.35
CA ASN A 156 -22.89 10.02 5.96
C ASN A 156 -22.58 10.25 4.48
N LYS A 157 -23.61 10.25 3.63
CA LYS A 157 -23.55 10.67 2.21
C LYS A 157 -22.82 12.00 2.03
N VAL A 158 -23.29 13.03 2.71
CA VAL A 158 -22.76 14.40 2.58
C VAL A 158 -21.33 14.49 3.12
N LYS A 159 -21.03 13.83 4.24
CA LYS A 159 -19.67 13.80 4.82
C LYS A 159 -18.67 13.16 3.87
N ALA A 160 -19.03 12.03 3.29
CA ALA A 160 -18.13 11.30 2.41
C ALA A 160 -17.94 12.03 1.07
N LEU A 161 -19.01 12.56 0.47
CA LEU A 161 -18.94 13.36 -0.75
C LEU A 161 -18.10 14.64 -0.55
N ARG A 162 -18.27 15.33 0.60
CA ARG A 162 -17.41 16.45 1.01
C ARG A 162 -15.94 16.07 1.02
N SER A 163 -15.59 14.91 1.57
CA SER A 163 -14.20 14.44 1.61
C SER A 163 -13.63 14.19 0.22
N PHE A 164 -14.45 13.66 -0.70
CA PHE A 164 -14.06 13.32 -2.06
C PHE A 164 -13.82 14.52 -2.96
N ILE A 165 -14.76 15.48 -3.00
CA ILE A 165 -14.63 16.64 -3.88
C ILE A 165 -13.60 17.66 -3.39
N LYS A 166 -13.20 17.58 -2.12
CA LYS A 166 -12.15 18.43 -1.55
C LYS A 166 -10.87 18.26 -2.37
N ARG A 167 -10.26 19.38 -2.76
CA ARG A 167 -9.08 19.50 -3.64
C ARG A 167 -9.28 19.15 -5.11
N LEU A 168 -10.48 18.81 -5.56
CA LEU A 168 -10.73 18.76 -7.01
C LEU A 168 -10.47 20.14 -7.61
N GLU A 169 -9.77 20.16 -8.73
CA GLU A 169 -9.61 21.36 -9.53
C GLU A 169 -10.89 21.63 -10.31
N VAL A 170 -11.44 22.82 -10.15
CA VAL A 170 -12.66 23.27 -10.80
C VAL A 170 -12.41 24.56 -11.58
N THR A 171 -13.08 24.65 -12.72
CA THR A 171 -13.07 25.82 -13.59
C THR A 171 -14.35 26.61 -13.37
N GLN A 172 -14.22 27.92 -13.17
CA GLN A 172 -15.36 28.82 -13.03
C GLN A 172 -15.99 29.10 -14.40
N ALA A 173 -17.28 28.82 -14.53
CA ALA A 173 -18.06 29.05 -15.74
C ALA A 173 -18.67 30.46 -15.82
N TYR A 174 -18.07 31.44 -15.14
CA TYR A 174 -18.49 32.84 -15.20
C TYR A 174 -17.28 33.77 -15.00
N LYS A 175 -17.39 35.00 -15.48
CA LYS A 175 -16.37 36.04 -15.24
C LYS A 175 -16.73 36.79 -13.95
N PRO A 176 -15.91 36.74 -12.89
CA PRO A 176 -16.21 37.47 -11.65
C PRO A 176 -16.20 38.98 -11.86
N SER A 177 -17.14 39.69 -11.21
CA SER A 177 -17.36 41.13 -11.29
C SER A 177 -16.12 41.96 -10.90
N ARG A 178 -15.94 43.10 -11.56
CA ARG A 178 -14.92 44.14 -11.32
C ARG A 178 -15.48 45.48 -11.77
N ASP A 179 -16.02 46.25 -10.84
CA ASP A 179 -16.12 47.72 -10.78
C ASP A 179 -16.42 48.54 -12.06
N ASP A 180 -17.06 47.95 -13.08
CA ASP A 180 -17.40 48.64 -14.34
C ASP A 180 -18.91 48.92 -14.50
N GLY A 181 -19.74 48.56 -13.51
CA GLY A 181 -21.16 48.93 -13.46
C GLY A 181 -22.05 48.31 -14.56
N ALA A 182 -21.52 47.45 -15.42
CA ALA A 182 -22.26 46.80 -16.51
C ALA A 182 -22.77 45.41 -16.08
N PRO A 183 -24.00 45.00 -16.47
CA PRO A 183 -24.51 43.66 -16.18
C PRO A 183 -23.67 42.60 -16.89
N ARG A 184 -23.04 41.72 -16.11
CA ARG A 184 -22.14 40.68 -16.61
C ARG A 184 -22.90 39.41 -16.97
N ILE A 185 -22.87 39.06 -18.25
CA ILE A 185 -23.53 37.86 -18.77
C ILE A 185 -22.76 36.60 -18.32
N ILE A 186 -23.44 35.69 -17.63
CA ILE A 186 -22.96 34.32 -17.41
C ILE A 186 -23.15 33.53 -18.69
N ARG A 187 -22.04 33.10 -19.32
CA ARG A 187 -22.11 32.06 -20.35
C ARG A 187 -22.16 30.72 -19.65
N THR A 188 -23.31 30.04 -19.68
CA THR A 188 -23.41 28.65 -19.20
C THR A 188 -22.88 27.72 -20.29
N PRO A 189 -21.65 27.17 -20.14
CA PRO A 189 -21.16 26.14 -21.06
C PRO A 189 -22.06 24.91 -20.98
N GLN A 190 -22.27 24.23 -22.11
CA GLN A 190 -23.00 22.96 -22.17
C GLN A 190 -22.03 21.78 -22.06
N SER A 191 -20.77 22.01 -22.41
CA SER A 191 -19.68 21.04 -22.34
C SER A 191 -18.40 21.68 -21.78
N PRO A 192 -17.43 20.88 -21.29
CA PRO A 192 -16.15 21.40 -20.80
C PRO A 192 -15.33 22.14 -21.88
N GLY A 193 -15.56 21.84 -23.16
CA GLY A 193 -14.90 22.49 -24.30
C GLY A 193 -15.40 23.91 -24.57
N ASP A 194 -16.59 24.26 -24.07
CA ASP A 194 -17.18 25.59 -24.22
C ASP A 194 -16.58 26.60 -23.22
N LEU A 195 -15.76 26.13 -22.27
CA LEU A 195 -15.08 26.97 -21.30
C LEU A 195 -13.96 27.77 -21.99
N PRO A 196 -13.91 29.10 -21.82
CA PRO A 196 -12.82 29.92 -22.34
C PRO A 196 -11.45 29.44 -21.86
N SER A 197 -10.42 29.53 -22.71
CA SER A 197 -9.04 29.17 -22.35
C SER A 197 -8.49 29.95 -21.14
N ASN A 198 -9.00 31.17 -20.92
CA ASN A 198 -8.66 32.04 -19.78
C ASN A 198 -9.60 31.90 -18.57
N ALA A 199 -10.47 30.88 -18.54
CA ALA A 199 -11.35 30.63 -17.40
C ALA A 199 -10.53 30.36 -16.13
N ARG A 200 -10.97 30.94 -15.00
CA ARG A 200 -10.26 30.83 -13.72
C ARG A 200 -10.39 29.41 -13.16
N ARG A 201 -9.25 28.77 -12.92
CA ARG A 201 -9.17 27.47 -12.22
C ARG A 201 -8.91 27.69 -10.73
N ARG A 202 -9.52 26.85 -9.91
CA ARG A 202 -9.40 26.89 -8.45
C ARG A 202 -9.46 25.48 -7.89
N GLN A 203 -8.96 25.29 -6.68
CA GLN A 203 -9.16 24.06 -5.93
C GLN A 203 -10.30 24.23 -4.91
N ILE A 204 -11.08 23.16 -4.73
CA ILE A 204 -12.12 23.12 -3.70
C ILE A 204 -11.46 23.01 -2.32
N VAL A 205 -11.81 23.92 -1.42
CA VAL A 205 -11.32 23.95 -0.04
C VAL A 205 -12.35 23.33 0.91
N SER A 206 -13.61 23.74 0.80
CA SER A 206 -14.70 23.26 1.66
C SER A 206 -16.06 23.45 1.00
N LEU A 207 -17.11 22.84 1.58
CA LEU A 207 -18.51 23.15 1.25
C LEU A 207 -19.14 24.07 2.28
N GLY A 208 -20.10 24.88 1.85
CA GLY A 208 -20.92 25.75 2.68
C GLY A 208 -22.34 25.22 2.86
N GLN A 209 -23.24 26.10 3.27
CA GLN A 209 -24.69 25.86 3.24
C GLN A 209 -25.24 25.98 1.81
N SER A 210 -26.57 25.88 1.65
CA SER A 210 -27.24 26.16 0.37
C SER A 210 -26.94 27.58 -0.11
N ALA A 211 -27.10 27.86 -1.41
CA ALA A 211 -26.85 29.20 -1.93
C ALA A 211 -27.81 30.26 -1.35
N THR A 212 -29.00 29.84 -0.91
CA THR A 212 -29.99 30.70 -0.24
C THR A 212 -29.62 31.05 1.19
N GLU A 213 -29.00 30.12 1.92
CA GLU A 213 -28.63 30.30 3.32
C GLU A 213 -27.22 30.87 3.49
N GLN A 214 -26.27 30.47 2.65
CA GLN A 214 -24.88 30.88 2.78
C GLN A 214 -24.75 32.38 2.51
N LYS A 215 -24.35 33.13 3.54
CA LYS A 215 -24.05 34.56 3.45
C LYS A 215 -22.55 34.85 3.43
N PHE A 216 -22.20 36.02 2.91
CA PHE A 216 -20.87 36.61 3.01
C PHE A 216 -20.97 38.15 3.06
N LYS A 217 -19.90 38.79 3.55
CA LYS A 217 -19.82 40.26 3.64
C LYS A 217 -19.41 40.83 2.29
N LEU A 218 -20.20 41.78 1.78
CA LEU A 218 -19.85 42.54 0.60
C LEU A 218 -19.04 43.78 1.02
N ASP A 219 -17.76 43.81 0.66
CA ASP A 219 -16.90 44.98 0.89
C ASP A 219 -17.06 45.94 -0.30
N GLU A 220 -18.04 46.83 -0.25
CA GLU A 220 -18.09 47.99 -1.15
C GLU A 220 -17.30 49.16 -0.55
N ALA A 221 -16.46 49.79 -1.36
CA ALA A 221 -15.62 50.90 -0.92
C ALA A 221 -16.49 52.07 -0.43
N GLY A 222 -16.58 52.25 0.90
CA GLY A 222 -17.24 53.39 1.53
C GLY A 222 -18.63 53.15 2.12
N MET A 223 -19.15 51.91 2.13
CA MET A 223 -20.44 51.57 2.76
C MET A 223 -20.28 50.48 3.84
N ALA A 224 -21.24 50.42 4.78
CA ALA A 224 -21.24 49.39 5.83
C ALA A 224 -21.38 47.99 5.21
N ALA A 225 -20.61 47.02 5.72
CA ALA A 225 -20.59 45.67 5.18
C ALA A 225 -21.96 44.98 5.36
N GLU A 226 -22.76 44.93 4.30
CA GLU A 226 -24.02 44.18 4.29
C GLU A 226 -23.75 42.69 4.06
N GLU A 227 -24.45 41.84 4.82
CA GLU A 227 -24.44 40.39 4.61
C GLU A 227 -25.48 40.00 3.55
N ILE A 228 -25.00 39.60 2.39
CA ILE A 228 -25.83 39.12 1.28
C ILE A 228 -25.68 37.59 1.14
N SER A 229 -26.79 36.91 0.80
CA SER A 229 -26.71 35.48 0.45
C SER A 229 -26.05 35.29 -0.92
N VAL A 230 -25.45 34.12 -1.14
CA VAL A 230 -24.84 33.80 -2.45
C VAL A 230 -25.90 33.87 -3.55
N SER A 231 -27.12 33.36 -3.33
CA SER A 231 -28.18 33.41 -4.33
C SER A 231 -28.57 34.84 -4.71
N CYS A 232 -28.78 35.72 -3.72
CA CYS A 232 -29.14 37.12 -3.96
C CYS A 232 -28.02 37.88 -4.65
N TYR A 233 -26.76 37.60 -4.29
CA TYR A 233 -25.61 38.22 -4.95
C TYR A 233 -25.54 37.87 -6.45
N PHE A 234 -25.74 36.60 -6.83
CA PHE A 234 -25.74 36.22 -8.24
C PHE A 234 -26.95 36.77 -9.01
N GLU A 235 -28.11 36.88 -8.38
CA GLU A 235 -29.29 37.49 -9.00
C GLU A 235 -29.12 39.01 -9.19
N GLN A 236 -28.64 39.73 -8.17
CA GLN A 236 -28.51 41.18 -8.19
C GLN A 236 -27.32 41.68 -9.03
N TYR A 237 -26.15 41.04 -8.93
CA TYR A 237 -24.91 41.54 -9.56
C TYR A 237 -24.58 40.87 -10.90
N TYR A 238 -25.16 39.70 -11.20
CA TYR A 238 -24.96 39.00 -12.47
C TYR A 238 -26.26 38.81 -13.27
N GLY A 239 -27.42 39.24 -12.73
CA GLY A 239 -28.71 38.99 -13.37
C GLY A 239 -29.02 37.50 -13.52
N TYR A 240 -28.41 36.64 -12.69
CA TYR A 240 -28.47 35.19 -12.86
C TYR A 240 -29.21 34.52 -11.71
N LYS A 241 -30.42 34.04 -12.02
CA LYS A 241 -31.23 33.26 -11.10
C LYS A 241 -30.75 31.82 -11.08
N LEU A 242 -30.28 31.36 -9.92
CA LEU A 242 -29.76 30.00 -9.77
C LEU A 242 -30.86 28.96 -10.04
N ARG A 243 -30.51 27.89 -10.76
CA ARG A 243 -31.43 26.77 -11.04
C ARG A 243 -31.54 25.82 -9.86
N PHE A 244 -30.45 25.64 -9.13
CA PHE A 244 -30.33 24.74 -7.99
C PHE A 244 -29.91 25.50 -6.71
N PRO A 245 -30.71 26.47 -6.24
CA PRO A 245 -30.35 27.32 -5.10
C PRO A 245 -30.19 26.55 -3.78
N ASN A 246 -30.81 25.37 -3.68
CA ASN A 246 -30.75 24.51 -2.50
C ASN A 246 -29.48 23.65 -2.44
N LEU A 247 -28.70 23.57 -3.52
CA LEU A 247 -27.41 22.86 -3.50
C LEU A 247 -26.39 23.63 -2.64
N PRO A 248 -25.50 22.92 -1.93
CA PRO A 248 -24.44 23.57 -1.18
C PRO A 248 -23.53 24.39 -2.10
N VAL A 249 -23.04 25.53 -1.61
CA VAL A 249 -22.01 26.29 -2.30
C VAL A 249 -20.61 25.77 -1.98
N VAL A 250 -19.66 26.07 -2.86
CA VAL A 250 -18.28 25.60 -2.78
C VAL A 250 -17.37 26.76 -2.41
N ASN A 251 -16.54 26.58 -1.38
CA ASN A 251 -15.45 27.50 -1.07
C ASN A 251 -14.23 27.16 -1.92
N VAL A 252 -13.75 28.15 -2.66
CA VAL A 252 -12.50 28.09 -3.44
C VAL A 252 -11.44 29.09 -2.97
N GLY A 253 -11.73 29.79 -1.87
CA GLY A 253 -10.82 30.70 -1.18
C GLY A 253 -10.15 30.05 0.02
N ASP A 254 -9.08 30.68 0.53
CA ASP A 254 -8.35 30.21 1.70
C ASP A 254 -9.08 30.53 3.01
N SER A 255 -8.42 30.23 4.13
CA SER A 255 -8.95 30.47 5.48
C SER A 255 -9.14 31.96 5.79
N ALA A 256 -8.38 32.85 5.15
CA ALA A 256 -8.43 34.30 5.37
C ALA A 256 -9.54 34.96 4.56
N LYS A 257 -9.76 34.52 3.32
CA LYS A 257 -10.83 35.01 2.44
C LYS A 257 -11.54 33.84 1.77
N LYS A 258 -12.68 33.45 2.35
CA LYS A 258 -13.60 32.48 1.75
C LYS A 258 -14.23 33.07 0.48
N ILE A 259 -14.31 32.25 -0.56
CA ILE A 259 -14.93 32.61 -1.85
C ILE A 259 -15.96 31.54 -2.17
N TRP A 260 -17.23 31.86 -1.96
CA TRP A 260 -18.35 30.93 -2.15
C TRP A 260 -18.88 31.00 -3.58
N ILE A 261 -19.00 29.84 -4.23
CA ILE A 261 -19.48 29.74 -5.61
C ILE A 261 -20.53 28.62 -5.69
N PRO A 262 -21.70 28.87 -6.33
CA PRO A 262 -22.69 27.83 -6.61
C PRO A 262 -22.10 26.69 -7.45
N MET A 263 -22.41 25.44 -7.09
CA MET A 263 -21.90 24.25 -7.82
C MET A 263 -22.29 24.25 -9.29
N GLU A 264 -23.46 24.80 -9.65
CA GLU A 264 -23.92 24.88 -11.03
C GLU A 264 -23.04 25.78 -11.92
N LEU A 265 -22.22 26.64 -11.32
CA LEU A 265 -21.27 27.53 -12.01
C LEU A 265 -19.83 26.99 -12.00
N LEU A 266 -19.63 25.75 -11.53
CA LEU A 266 -18.33 25.10 -11.46
C LEU A 266 -18.29 23.85 -12.34
N TRP A 267 -17.19 23.70 -13.06
CA TRP A 267 -16.93 22.56 -13.92
C TRP A 267 -15.68 21.83 -13.48
N VAL A 268 -15.81 20.52 -13.35
CA VAL A 268 -14.68 19.62 -13.13
C VAL A 268 -14.08 19.32 -14.50
N LYS A 269 -12.78 19.56 -14.66
CA LYS A 269 -12.03 19.00 -15.81
C LYS A 269 -11.62 17.59 -15.47
N GLU A 270 -11.45 16.78 -16.52
CA GLU A 270 -10.93 15.43 -16.36
C GLU A 270 -9.59 15.46 -15.61
N GLN A 271 -9.54 14.72 -14.50
CA GLN A 271 -8.39 14.75 -13.60
C GLN A 271 -8.32 13.47 -12.75
N PRO A 272 -7.12 13.08 -12.29
CA PRO A 272 -6.95 11.90 -11.45
C PRO A 272 -7.64 12.05 -10.09
N VAL A 273 -8.14 10.94 -9.57
CA VAL A 273 -8.75 10.82 -8.25
C VAL A 273 -7.67 10.57 -7.20
N PHE A 274 -7.54 11.48 -6.23
CA PHE A 274 -6.57 11.36 -5.12
C PHE A 274 -7.16 10.70 -3.87
N LYS A 275 -8.48 10.69 -3.73
CA LYS A 275 -9.21 10.02 -2.65
C LYS A 275 -10.25 9.11 -3.25
N PHE A 276 -10.35 7.89 -2.74
CA PHE A 276 -11.39 6.98 -3.21
C PHE A 276 -12.77 7.63 -3.05
N PRO A 277 -13.65 7.49 -4.06
CA PRO A 277 -15.03 7.92 -3.93
C PRO A 277 -15.69 7.20 -2.76
N PRO A 278 -16.64 7.85 -2.06
CA PRO A 278 -17.35 7.28 -0.94
C PRO A 278 -17.83 5.85 -1.22
N LEU A 279 -17.65 4.99 -0.22
CA LEU A 279 -17.46 3.55 -0.37
C LEU A 279 -18.74 2.75 -0.75
N GLN A 280 -19.84 3.40 -1.15
CA GLN A 280 -21.13 2.76 -1.35
C GLN A 280 -21.83 3.10 -2.67
N MET A 281 -21.15 2.91 -3.78
CA MET A 281 -21.87 2.51 -4.99
C MET A 281 -22.19 1.02 -4.89
N LYS A 282 -23.47 0.64 -5.07
CA LYS A 282 -24.02 -0.74 -4.99
C LYS A 282 -23.09 -1.83 -5.55
N ASP A 283 -22.35 -1.51 -6.62
CA ASP A 283 -21.45 -2.44 -7.33
C ASP A 283 -20.01 -1.91 -7.52
N GLY A 284 -19.67 -0.72 -7.00
CA GLY A 284 -18.51 0.08 -7.43
C GLY A 284 -17.14 -0.52 -7.13
N PHE A 285 -16.85 -0.91 -5.88
CA PHE A 285 -15.50 -1.39 -5.50
C PHE A 285 -15.14 -2.72 -6.14
N LYS A 286 -16.08 -3.66 -6.12
CA LYS A 286 -15.88 -4.98 -6.73
C LYS A 286 -15.77 -4.84 -8.25
N SER A 287 -16.60 -4.00 -8.88
CA SER A 287 -16.52 -3.70 -10.31
C SER A 287 -15.21 -3.01 -10.67
N ILE A 288 -14.80 -1.96 -9.95
CA ILE A 288 -13.52 -1.26 -10.14
C ILE A 288 -12.35 -2.23 -9.99
N HIS A 289 -12.36 -3.06 -8.94
CA HIS A 289 -11.30 -4.05 -8.72
C HIS A 289 -11.22 -5.07 -9.86
N MET A 290 -12.35 -5.69 -10.23
CA MET A 290 -12.39 -6.64 -11.37
C MET A 290 -11.97 -6.00 -12.69
N LYS A 291 -12.32 -4.72 -12.92
CA LYS A 291 -11.95 -3.96 -14.11
C LYS A 291 -10.48 -3.55 -14.11
N CYS A 292 -9.93 -3.17 -12.95
CA CYS A 292 -8.48 -3.01 -12.77
C CYS A 292 -7.74 -4.31 -13.08
N GLU A 293 -8.25 -5.44 -12.59
CA GLU A 293 -7.68 -6.76 -12.90
C GLU A 293 -7.81 -7.11 -14.39
N GLU A 294 -8.92 -6.79 -15.04
CA GLU A 294 -9.11 -6.96 -16.49
C GLU A 294 -8.18 -6.06 -17.31
N SER A 295 -8.03 -4.79 -16.94
CA SER A 295 -7.06 -3.85 -17.54
C SER A 295 -5.63 -4.38 -17.44
N ILE A 296 -5.23 -4.85 -16.25
CA ILE A 296 -3.93 -5.48 -16.03
C ILE A 296 -3.79 -6.74 -16.90
N ARG A 297 -4.84 -7.57 -17.04
CA ARG A 297 -4.86 -8.75 -17.92
C ARG A 297 -4.78 -8.41 -19.40
N ASN A 298 -5.42 -7.32 -19.84
CA ASN A 298 -5.35 -6.84 -21.23
C ASN A 298 -3.98 -6.23 -21.55
N PHE A 299 -3.33 -5.64 -20.56
CA PHE A 299 -1.93 -5.23 -20.67
C PHE A 299 -1.00 -6.45 -20.80
N ASP A 300 -1.23 -7.47 -19.99
CA ASP A 300 -0.52 -8.76 -20.04
C ASP A 300 -0.63 -9.45 -21.41
N ALA A 301 -1.83 -9.58 -21.97
CA ALA A 301 -2.02 -10.20 -23.29
C ALA A 301 -1.36 -9.45 -24.46
N ASN A 302 -1.07 -8.15 -24.30
CA ASN A 302 -0.58 -7.28 -25.38
C ASN A 302 0.73 -6.58 -25.01
N LEU A 303 1.51 -7.12 -24.07
CA LEU A 303 2.67 -6.45 -23.49
C LEU A 303 3.67 -5.96 -24.56
N SER A 304 4.05 -6.84 -25.49
CA SER A 304 5.01 -6.53 -26.55
C SER A 304 4.50 -5.46 -27.51
N ASP A 305 3.21 -5.52 -27.87
CA ASP A 305 2.58 -4.52 -28.74
C ASP A 305 2.42 -3.18 -28.04
N LYS A 306 2.03 -3.18 -26.76
CA LYS A 306 1.93 -1.98 -25.94
C LYS A 306 3.30 -1.35 -25.73
N HIS A 307 4.34 -2.14 -25.43
CA HIS A 307 5.71 -1.64 -25.30
C HIS A 307 6.20 -0.96 -26.58
N ARG A 308 6.02 -1.61 -27.74
CA ARG A 308 6.36 -1.03 -29.05
C ARG A 308 5.58 0.25 -29.36
N LYS A 309 4.28 0.31 -29.03
CA LYS A 309 3.46 1.52 -29.18
C LYS A 309 3.95 2.63 -28.26
N VAL A 310 4.26 2.32 -27.00
CA VAL A 310 4.75 3.27 -26.01
C VAL A 310 6.08 3.87 -26.43
N VAL A 311 7.05 3.07 -26.90
CA VAL A 311 8.33 3.60 -27.40
C VAL A 311 8.13 4.56 -28.57
N LYS A 312 7.16 4.31 -29.46
CA LYS A 312 6.78 5.26 -30.52
C LYS A 312 6.17 6.55 -29.96
N LEU A 313 5.37 6.46 -28.89
CA LEU A 313 4.70 7.59 -28.24
C LEU A 313 5.62 8.46 -27.38
N LEU A 314 6.86 8.02 -27.09
CA LEU A 314 7.85 8.82 -26.37
C LEU A 314 8.39 10.02 -27.19
N ASN A 315 7.82 10.28 -28.36
CA ASN A 315 8.28 11.29 -29.33
C ASN A 315 9.79 11.18 -29.60
N PRO A 316 10.26 10.00 -30.10
CA PRO A 316 11.68 9.71 -30.26
C PRO A 316 12.38 10.71 -31.18
N THR A 317 11.66 11.34 -32.10
CA THR A 317 12.21 12.36 -33.01
C THR A 317 12.70 13.59 -32.24
N LEU A 318 11.88 14.18 -31.36
CA LEU A 318 12.30 15.34 -30.56
C LEU A 318 13.46 15.00 -29.63
N LEU A 319 13.40 13.85 -28.95
CA LEU A 319 14.46 13.42 -28.04
C LEU A 319 15.77 13.11 -28.78
N LYS A 320 15.69 12.57 -30.00
CA LYS A 320 16.85 12.32 -30.85
C LYS A 320 17.42 13.62 -31.42
N ASP A 321 16.60 14.50 -31.97
CA ASP A 321 17.05 15.70 -32.67
C ASP A 321 17.57 16.76 -31.70
N ALA A 322 16.94 16.92 -30.53
CA ALA A 322 17.33 17.93 -29.55
C ALA A 322 18.39 17.42 -28.55
N PHE A 323 18.42 16.13 -28.23
CA PHE A 323 19.27 15.58 -27.16
C PHE A 323 20.08 14.33 -27.56
N GLY A 324 19.95 13.81 -28.78
CA GLY A 324 20.64 12.60 -29.21
C GLY A 324 20.16 11.31 -28.52
N ILE A 325 19.01 11.34 -27.84
CA ILE A 325 18.52 10.21 -27.04
C ILE A 325 17.68 9.28 -27.93
N THR A 326 17.98 7.98 -27.89
CA THR A 326 17.24 6.94 -28.60
C THR A 326 16.89 5.80 -27.65
N PHE A 327 15.80 5.09 -27.95
CA PHE A 327 15.35 3.95 -27.16
C PHE A 327 15.31 2.70 -28.03
N LYS A 328 15.72 1.56 -27.46
CA LYS A 328 15.44 0.25 -28.06
C LYS A 328 13.95 -0.04 -27.91
N SER A 329 13.36 -0.67 -28.93
CA SER A 329 11.94 -1.05 -28.96
C SER A 329 11.67 -2.42 -28.34
N GLU A 330 12.71 -3.11 -27.88
CA GLU A 330 12.65 -4.46 -27.34
C GLU A 330 12.97 -4.43 -25.84
N ALA A 331 12.34 -5.34 -25.09
CA ALA A 331 12.66 -5.53 -23.69
C ALA A 331 14.08 -6.11 -23.54
N GLU A 332 14.79 -5.70 -22.50
CA GLU A 332 16.12 -6.23 -22.21
C GLU A 332 16.01 -7.63 -21.60
N ASN A 333 16.80 -8.58 -22.11
CA ASN A 333 16.92 -9.91 -21.54
C ASN A 333 17.84 -9.88 -20.31
N ILE A 334 17.31 -10.37 -19.20
CA ILE A 334 17.99 -10.39 -17.90
C ILE A 334 18.05 -11.84 -17.41
N THR A 335 19.20 -12.21 -16.84
CA THR A 335 19.38 -13.52 -16.23
C THR A 335 18.67 -13.59 -14.88
N ALA A 336 17.97 -14.69 -14.65
CA ALA A 336 17.36 -14.99 -13.37
C ALA A 336 17.76 -16.41 -12.95
N TYR A 337 17.86 -16.64 -11.65
CA TYR A 337 18.24 -17.93 -11.10
C TYR A 337 17.41 -18.26 -9.87
N PHE A 338 17.35 -19.55 -9.53
CA PHE A 338 16.78 -19.98 -8.26
C PHE A 338 17.83 -19.82 -7.17
N VAL A 339 17.42 -19.22 -6.05
CA VAL A 339 18.19 -19.25 -4.81
C VAL A 339 18.06 -20.65 -4.26
N ASP A 340 18.92 -21.57 -4.73
CA ASP A 340 18.99 -23.00 -4.39
C ASP A 340 17.67 -23.64 -3.92
N SER A 341 16.93 -24.26 -4.84
CA SER A 341 15.99 -25.32 -4.44
C SER A 341 16.79 -26.45 -3.79
N PRO A 342 16.25 -27.17 -2.78
CA PRO A 342 16.92 -28.34 -2.24
C PRO A 342 17.31 -29.27 -3.40
N PRO A 343 18.47 -29.96 -3.33
CA PRO A 343 18.90 -30.84 -4.41
C PRO A 343 17.73 -31.74 -4.78
N GLU A 344 17.41 -31.81 -6.08
CA GLU A 344 16.52 -32.84 -6.59
C GLU A 344 17.15 -34.18 -6.21
N GLY A 345 16.76 -34.71 -5.05
CA GLY A 345 16.98 -36.11 -4.73
C GLY A 345 16.40 -36.93 -5.87
N PRO A 346 16.90 -38.16 -6.08
CA PRO A 346 16.45 -39.00 -7.17
C PRO A 346 14.93 -38.99 -7.18
N ARG A 347 14.32 -38.64 -8.32
CA ARG A 347 12.89 -38.74 -8.54
C ARG A 347 12.49 -40.19 -8.27
N GLU A 348 12.20 -40.50 -7.02
CA GLU A 348 11.52 -41.73 -6.66
C GLU A 348 10.23 -41.69 -7.47
N LYS A 349 10.07 -42.70 -8.32
CA LYS A 349 8.78 -43.02 -8.92
C LYS A 349 7.74 -42.83 -7.83
N ARG A 350 6.69 -42.05 -8.08
CA ARG A 350 5.55 -41.80 -7.19
C ARG A 350 4.90 -43.11 -6.73
N GLY A 351 5.58 -43.85 -5.87
CA GLY A 351 4.99 -44.72 -4.87
C GLY A 351 4.75 -43.84 -3.66
N HIS A 352 3.70 -44.15 -2.91
CA HIS A 352 3.28 -43.40 -1.73
C HIS A 352 4.43 -43.23 -0.73
N VAL A 353 5.21 -42.14 -0.89
CA VAL A 353 6.00 -41.58 0.20
C VAL A 353 4.97 -41.24 1.25
N LYS A 354 5.00 -41.95 2.38
CA LYS A 354 4.22 -41.56 3.55
C LYS A 354 4.61 -40.13 3.87
N GLU A 355 3.75 -39.18 3.49
CA GLU A 355 3.85 -37.76 3.85
C GLU A 355 4.25 -37.69 5.32
N LYS A 356 5.46 -37.19 5.60
CA LYS A 356 5.84 -36.84 6.96
C LYS A 356 5.06 -35.58 7.34
N ARG A 357 3.76 -35.73 7.60
CA ARG A 357 2.99 -34.72 8.32
C ARG A 357 3.68 -34.52 9.66
N ILE A 358 4.25 -33.33 9.87
CA ILE A 358 4.72 -32.93 11.19
C ILE A 358 3.47 -32.93 12.08
N LYS A 359 3.38 -33.89 12.99
CA LYS A 359 2.28 -33.94 13.96
C LYS A 359 2.35 -32.72 14.86
N ALA A 360 1.19 -32.18 15.22
CA ALA A 360 1.03 -31.12 16.21
C ALA A 360 1.94 -31.35 17.41
N PRO A 361 2.73 -30.34 17.83
CA PRO A 361 3.30 -30.40 19.16
C PRO A 361 2.13 -30.55 20.14
N LYS A 362 2.20 -31.55 21.03
CA LYS A 362 1.24 -31.62 22.13
C LYS A 362 1.38 -30.34 22.95
N PHE A 363 0.30 -29.58 23.05
CA PHE A 363 0.25 -28.36 23.84
C PHE A 363 0.12 -28.76 25.30
N ALA A 364 1.03 -28.28 26.15
CA ALA A 364 0.91 -28.49 27.60
C ALA A 364 -0.27 -27.67 28.16
N ASP A 365 -0.47 -26.46 27.60
CA ASP A 365 -1.51 -25.51 27.98
C ASP A 365 -2.21 -25.01 26.71
N SER A 366 -3.47 -25.35 26.57
CA SER A 366 -4.29 -25.13 25.38
C SER A 366 -5.64 -24.61 25.86
N PRO A 367 -6.30 -23.66 25.17
CA PRO A 367 -7.50 -23.04 25.71
C PRO A 367 -8.61 -24.08 25.88
N GLN A 368 -8.96 -24.37 27.14
CA GLN A 368 -10.04 -25.31 27.48
C GLN A 368 -11.42 -24.78 27.06
N MET A 369 -11.58 -23.46 26.95
CA MET A 369 -12.84 -22.83 26.58
C MET A 369 -12.66 -21.93 25.35
N VAL A 370 -13.34 -22.26 24.26
CA VAL A 370 -13.41 -21.43 23.06
C VAL A 370 -14.74 -20.69 23.08
N ARG A 371 -14.70 -19.36 23.24
CA ARG A 371 -15.90 -18.53 23.19
C ARG A 371 -16.09 -17.98 21.78
N PHE A 372 -17.28 -18.16 21.25
CA PHE A 372 -17.68 -17.60 19.97
C PHE A 372 -18.54 -16.39 20.23
N LEU A 373 -18.05 -15.23 19.78
CA LEU A 373 -18.83 -14.00 19.74
C LEU A 373 -19.27 -13.79 18.30
N ALA A 374 -20.54 -14.00 18.01
CA ALA A 374 -21.09 -13.83 16.67
C ALA A 374 -21.70 -12.44 16.53
N LEU A 375 -21.25 -11.67 15.54
CA LEU A 375 -21.67 -10.30 15.31
C LEU A 375 -22.62 -10.26 14.12
N LYS A 376 -23.86 -9.79 14.31
CA LYS A 376 -24.79 -9.49 13.22
C LYS A 376 -24.60 -8.05 12.74
N SER A 377 -24.90 -7.77 11.48
CA SER A 377 -24.90 -6.40 10.97
C SER A 377 -26.10 -5.60 11.49
N GLY A 378 -25.85 -4.34 11.88
CA GLY A 378 -26.87 -3.43 12.41
C GLY A 378 -27.26 -3.69 13.87
N PHE A 379 -28.33 -3.05 14.32
CA PHE A 379 -28.87 -3.20 15.68
C PHE A 379 -29.72 -4.48 15.87
N GLU A 380 -29.71 -5.40 14.89
CA GLU A 380 -30.54 -6.59 14.85
C GLU A 380 -29.91 -7.78 15.55
N ARG A 381 -30.69 -8.49 16.38
CA ARG A 381 -30.26 -9.75 17.00
C ARG A 381 -30.33 -10.91 16.00
N HIS A 382 -29.48 -11.92 16.22
CA HIS A 382 -29.58 -13.20 15.53
C HIS A 382 -30.88 -13.92 15.90
N THR A 383 -31.58 -14.43 14.89
CA THR A 383 -32.73 -15.33 15.06
C THR A 383 -32.26 -16.69 15.56
N ARG A 384 -33.15 -17.46 16.19
CA ARG A 384 -32.80 -18.78 16.71
C ARG A 384 -32.24 -19.72 15.63
N LYS A 385 -32.81 -19.68 14.44
CA LYS A 385 -32.37 -20.48 13.29
C LYS A 385 -30.96 -20.10 12.81
N GLU A 386 -30.64 -18.80 12.80
CA GLU A 386 -29.29 -18.32 12.45
C GLU A 386 -28.26 -18.74 13.51
N GLN A 387 -28.63 -18.67 14.79
CA GLN A 387 -27.79 -19.18 15.89
C GLN A 387 -27.49 -20.66 15.69
N GLU A 388 -28.50 -21.50 15.48
CA GLU A 388 -28.33 -22.95 15.30
C GLU A 388 -27.40 -23.30 14.12
N VAL A 389 -27.55 -22.62 12.97
CA VAL A 389 -26.66 -22.81 11.81
C VAL A 389 -25.21 -22.42 12.14
N PHE A 390 -25.02 -21.32 12.87
CA PHE A 390 -23.69 -20.85 13.27
C PHE A 390 -23.04 -21.79 14.30
N GLU A 391 -23.77 -22.19 15.34
CA GLU A 391 -23.29 -23.14 16.35
C GLU A 391 -22.85 -24.45 15.72
N GLU A 392 -23.61 -24.96 14.75
CA GLU A 392 -23.29 -26.20 14.05
C GLU A 392 -22.01 -26.09 13.20
N ALA A 393 -21.82 -24.96 12.53
CA ALA A 393 -20.56 -24.69 11.81
C ALA A 393 -19.36 -24.57 12.77
N CYS A 394 -19.56 -23.95 13.94
CA CYS A 394 -18.52 -23.81 14.96
C CYS A 394 -18.09 -25.14 15.58
N LYS A 395 -19.03 -26.06 15.85
CA LYS A 395 -18.71 -27.42 16.31
C LYS A 395 -17.76 -28.13 15.36
N LYS A 396 -17.99 -28.03 14.05
CA LYS A 396 -17.11 -28.61 13.02
C LYS A 396 -15.72 -27.99 13.03
N LEU A 397 -15.62 -26.68 13.22
CA LEU A 397 -14.33 -26.00 13.37
C LEU A 397 -13.59 -26.50 14.62
N LEU A 398 -14.29 -26.71 15.73
CA LEU A 398 -13.69 -27.26 16.95
C LEU A 398 -13.19 -28.70 16.76
N VAL A 399 -13.89 -29.52 15.98
CA VAL A 399 -13.38 -30.83 15.57
C VAL A 399 -12.06 -30.68 14.81
N ALA A 400 -11.98 -29.75 13.85
CA ALA A 400 -10.73 -29.48 13.12
C ALA A 400 -9.61 -28.95 14.04
N PHE A 401 -9.94 -28.10 15.02
CA PHE A 401 -8.99 -27.60 16.03
C PHE A 401 -8.42 -28.75 16.88
N ARG A 402 -9.26 -29.75 17.19
CA ARG A 402 -8.85 -30.97 17.90
C ARG A 402 -7.98 -31.86 17.02
N THR A 403 -8.43 -32.20 15.81
CA THR A 403 -7.78 -33.19 14.94
C THR A 403 -6.49 -32.69 14.32
N GLU A 404 -6.46 -31.46 13.81
CA GLU A 404 -5.32 -30.89 13.08
C GLU A 404 -4.43 -30.00 13.97
N GLY A 405 -5.05 -29.28 14.91
CA GLY A 405 -4.39 -28.29 15.74
C GLY A 405 -4.02 -28.74 17.15
N SER A 406 -4.50 -29.90 17.63
CA SER A 406 -4.32 -30.39 19.02
C SER A 406 -4.59 -29.33 20.10
N LEU A 407 -5.49 -28.38 19.83
CA LEU A 407 -5.77 -27.21 20.67
C LEU A 407 -6.51 -27.53 21.99
N CYS A 408 -6.92 -28.78 22.23
CA CYS A 408 -7.37 -29.39 23.50
C CYS A 408 -7.92 -30.81 23.19
N ASP A 409 -8.04 -31.68 24.21
CA ASP A 409 -8.76 -32.97 24.07
C ASP A 409 -10.27 -32.76 23.87
N GLU A 410 -10.87 -31.73 24.49
CA GLU A 410 -12.29 -31.36 24.32
C GLU A 410 -12.53 -29.83 24.51
N PRO A 411 -12.42 -29.01 23.45
CA PRO A 411 -12.71 -27.58 23.56
C PRO A 411 -14.19 -27.33 23.88
N LYS A 412 -14.47 -26.57 24.95
CA LYS A 412 -15.84 -26.19 25.33
C LYS A 412 -16.29 -24.92 24.61
N ALA A 413 -17.32 -25.02 23.77
CA ALA A 413 -17.93 -23.88 23.09
C ALA A 413 -18.84 -23.09 24.05
N ALA A 414 -18.74 -21.77 24.04
CA ALA A 414 -19.79 -20.89 24.58
C ALA A 414 -20.10 -19.80 23.55
N TYR A 415 -21.38 -19.58 23.28
CA TYR A 415 -21.84 -18.62 22.27
C TYR A 415 -22.35 -17.36 22.93
N ASP A 416 -21.99 -16.21 22.36
CA ASP A 416 -22.55 -14.93 22.75
C ASP A 416 -22.98 -14.11 21.54
N TYR A 417 -24.24 -13.67 21.59
CA TYR A 417 -24.90 -12.90 20.54
C TYR A 417 -25.28 -11.49 21.00
N ASP A 418 -25.10 -11.13 22.27
CA ASP A 418 -25.63 -9.92 22.89
C ASP A 418 -24.55 -8.87 23.23
N THR A 419 -23.29 -9.28 23.45
CA THR A 419 -22.24 -8.34 23.83
C THR A 419 -21.98 -7.30 22.78
N PHE A 420 -22.06 -7.64 21.50
CA PHE A 420 -21.85 -6.67 20.46
C PHE A 420 -22.88 -5.55 20.47
N HIS A 421 -24.16 -5.90 20.62
CA HIS A 421 -25.23 -4.92 20.78
C HIS A 421 -25.01 -4.06 22.02
N SER A 422 -24.50 -4.67 23.10
CA SER A 422 -24.16 -3.95 24.33
C SER A 422 -22.99 -2.98 24.11
N VAL A 423 -21.97 -3.37 23.35
CA VAL A 423 -20.82 -2.51 22.97
C VAL A 423 -21.27 -1.36 22.07
N LEU A 424 -22.09 -1.63 21.05
CA LEU A 424 -22.67 -0.62 20.17
C LEU A 424 -23.52 0.40 20.94
N ARG A 425 -24.38 -0.07 21.85
CA ARG A 425 -25.24 0.81 22.67
C ARG A 425 -24.45 1.62 23.70
N ALA A 426 -23.38 1.04 24.24
CA ALA A 426 -22.58 1.68 25.28
C ALA A 426 -21.73 2.84 24.74
N GLY A 427 -21.51 2.93 23.42
CA GLY A 427 -20.67 3.95 22.83
C GLY A 427 -19.31 3.99 23.53
N ASP A 428 -18.95 5.14 24.10
CA ASP A 428 -17.66 5.35 24.77
C ASP A 428 -17.46 4.51 26.04
N ASN A 429 -18.53 3.94 26.60
CA ASN A 429 -18.49 2.97 27.71
C ASN A 429 -18.43 1.50 27.24
N ALA A 430 -18.02 1.25 26.00
CA ALA A 430 -17.90 -0.07 25.35
C ALA A 430 -17.09 -1.12 26.15
N GLU A 431 -16.26 -0.71 27.11
CA GLU A 431 -15.46 -1.63 27.92
C GLU A 431 -16.31 -2.42 28.94
N SER A 432 -17.41 -1.85 29.44
CA SER A 432 -18.22 -2.47 30.50
C SER A 432 -18.79 -3.86 30.11
N PRO A 433 -19.42 -4.03 28.93
CA PRO A 433 -19.86 -5.34 28.45
C PRO A 433 -18.73 -6.36 28.24
N LEU A 434 -17.49 -5.89 28.04
CA LEU A 434 -16.34 -6.75 27.74
C LEU A 434 -15.65 -7.28 29.00
N LYS A 435 -15.77 -6.61 30.15
CA LYS A 435 -15.17 -7.02 31.45
C LYS A 435 -15.50 -8.45 31.90
N ARG A 436 -16.61 -9.01 31.42
CA ARG A 436 -17.00 -10.41 31.70
C ARG A 436 -16.10 -11.43 30.99
N PHE A 437 -15.44 -11.02 29.91
CA PHE A 437 -14.29 -11.70 29.39
C PHE A 437 -13.11 -11.17 30.21
N SER A 438 -12.35 -12.05 30.84
CA SER A 438 -11.09 -11.69 31.48
C SER A 438 -10.08 -12.73 31.06
N PRO A 439 -8.77 -12.38 31.03
CA PRO A 439 -7.72 -13.35 30.76
C PRO A 439 -7.74 -14.43 31.85
N LYS A 440 -8.42 -15.53 31.56
CA LYS A 440 -8.08 -16.84 32.12
C LYS A 440 -7.13 -17.45 31.09
N SER A 441 -6.05 -18.08 31.53
CA SER A 441 -5.03 -18.73 30.69
C SER A 441 -5.60 -19.68 29.62
N ASP A 442 -6.89 -20.03 29.72
CA ASP A 442 -7.54 -21.09 28.96
C ASP A 442 -8.66 -20.59 28.03
N MET A 443 -8.72 -19.29 27.68
CA MET A 443 -9.79 -18.73 26.82
C MET A 443 -9.27 -18.25 25.45
N LEU A 444 -9.94 -18.67 24.37
CA LEU A 444 -9.82 -18.09 23.03
C LEU A 444 -11.16 -17.48 22.59
N LEU A 445 -11.15 -16.24 22.10
CA LEU A 445 -12.33 -15.55 21.59
C LEU A 445 -12.34 -15.51 20.04
N LEU A 446 -13.25 -16.25 19.44
CA LEU A 446 -13.51 -16.24 18.00
C LEU A 446 -14.62 -15.25 17.68
N ILE A 447 -14.33 -14.22 16.89
CA ILE A 447 -15.25 -13.11 16.62
C ILE A 447 -15.70 -13.17 15.16
N GLY A 448 -16.97 -13.54 14.95
CA GLY A 448 -17.58 -13.66 13.63
C GLY A 448 -18.17 -12.34 13.13
N LEU A 449 -17.83 -11.91 11.92
CA LEU A 449 -18.29 -10.69 11.26
C LEU A 449 -19.37 -10.96 10.21
N ASP A 450 -20.57 -10.45 10.40
CA ASP A 450 -21.61 -10.46 9.38
C ASP A 450 -21.62 -9.11 8.66
N GLY A 451 -21.09 -9.08 7.43
CA GLY A 451 -21.00 -7.88 6.58
C GLY A 451 -19.84 -6.92 6.86
N ALA A 452 -19.65 -5.96 5.94
CA ALA A 452 -18.71 -4.84 6.05
C ALA A 452 -19.52 -3.54 6.14
N LYS A 453 -19.95 -3.16 7.34
CA LYS A 453 -20.55 -1.84 7.59
C LYS A 453 -19.58 -0.97 8.41
N GLU A 454 -19.50 0.32 8.07
CA GLU A 454 -18.61 1.30 8.72
C GLU A 454 -18.89 1.42 10.23
N GLU A 455 -20.17 1.30 10.64
CA GLU A 455 -20.60 1.28 12.05
C GLU A 455 -20.04 0.09 12.85
N GLN A 456 -19.77 -1.05 12.20
CA GLN A 456 -19.16 -2.20 12.86
C GLN A 456 -17.66 -1.98 13.04
N ALA A 457 -16.98 -1.27 12.13
CA ALA A 457 -15.53 -1.09 12.16
C ALA A 457 -15.05 -0.44 13.47
N ASP A 458 -15.78 0.56 13.96
CA ASP A 458 -15.45 1.24 15.21
C ASP A 458 -15.66 0.32 16.43
N ALA A 459 -16.80 -0.35 16.55
CA ALA A 459 -17.05 -1.31 17.62
C ALA A 459 -16.04 -2.46 17.60
N LEU A 460 -15.62 -2.93 16.42
CA LEU A 460 -14.59 -3.94 16.26
C LEU A 460 -13.21 -3.45 16.71
N ALA A 461 -12.85 -2.21 16.35
CA ALA A 461 -11.62 -1.59 16.81
C ALA A 461 -11.61 -1.47 18.33
N ARG A 462 -12.74 -1.09 18.96
CA ARG A 462 -12.90 -1.05 20.43
C ARG A 462 -12.74 -2.44 21.05
N ILE A 463 -13.40 -3.47 20.52
CA ILE A 463 -13.27 -4.85 21.00
C ILE A 463 -11.82 -5.33 20.89
N ARG A 464 -11.18 -5.12 19.73
CA ARG A 464 -9.79 -5.51 19.49
C ARG A 464 -8.84 -4.79 20.45
N CYS A 465 -8.99 -3.48 20.61
CA CYS A 465 -8.20 -2.66 21.52
C CYS A 465 -8.32 -3.16 22.97
N TRP A 466 -9.55 -3.40 23.43
CA TRP A 466 -9.79 -3.90 24.77
C TRP A 466 -9.19 -5.31 24.97
N CYS A 467 -9.37 -6.22 24.01
CA CYS A 467 -8.81 -7.57 24.10
C CYS A 467 -7.27 -7.55 24.12
N ASP A 468 -6.64 -6.76 23.26
CA ASP A 468 -5.17 -6.65 23.21
C ASP A 468 -4.61 -6.02 24.50
N LYS A 469 -5.28 -5.01 25.09
CA LYS A 469 -4.89 -4.42 26.39
C LYS A 469 -5.02 -5.40 27.56
N ASN A 470 -6.00 -6.30 27.51
CA ASN A 470 -6.29 -7.26 28.58
C ASN A 470 -5.73 -8.66 28.29
N ASN A 471 -4.83 -8.81 27.31
CA ASN A 471 -4.23 -10.09 26.92
C ASN A 471 -5.25 -11.21 26.64
N VAL A 472 -6.36 -10.88 25.98
CA VAL A 472 -7.39 -11.86 25.57
C VAL A 472 -7.12 -12.28 24.11
N PRO A 473 -6.74 -13.54 23.84
CA PRO A 473 -6.51 -14.04 22.49
C PRO A 473 -7.77 -13.93 21.62
N THR A 474 -7.65 -13.27 20.47
CA THR A 474 -8.77 -13.08 19.53
C THR A 474 -8.43 -13.43 18.09
N VAL A 475 -9.38 -14.06 17.39
CA VAL A 475 -9.35 -14.30 15.94
C VAL A 475 -10.66 -13.84 15.31
N PHE A 476 -10.57 -12.96 14.31
CA PHE A 476 -11.72 -12.43 13.57
C PHE A 476 -11.92 -13.20 12.26
N PHE A 477 -13.16 -13.46 11.89
CA PHE A 477 -13.52 -14.17 10.65
C PHE A 477 -14.87 -13.70 10.11
N GLY A 478 -15.13 -13.84 8.81
CA GLY A 478 -16.45 -13.49 8.25
C GLY A 478 -17.46 -14.63 8.44
N VAL A 479 -18.64 -14.36 9.03
CA VAL A 479 -19.68 -15.37 9.33
C VAL A 479 -20.21 -16.01 8.05
N GLN A 480 -20.64 -15.21 7.08
CA GLN A 480 -21.16 -15.72 5.82
C GLN A 480 -20.11 -16.56 5.08
N LYS A 481 -18.91 -16.01 4.91
CA LYS A 481 -17.78 -16.71 4.28
C LYS A 481 -17.44 -18.02 5.01
N PHE A 482 -17.49 -18.02 6.34
CA PHE A 482 -17.27 -19.22 7.13
C PHE A 482 -18.35 -20.26 6.89
N GLN A 483 -19.63 -19.88 6.96
CA GLN A 483 -20.75 -20.82 6.72
C GLN A 483 -20.72 -21.42 5.31
N GLU A 484 -20.40 -20.62 4.29
CA GLU A 484 -20.25 -21.08 2.90
C GLU A 484 -19.12 -22.12 2.79
N ASN A 485 -17.94 -21.82 3.31
CA ASN A 485 -16.80 -22.75 3.28
C ASN A 485 -17.08 -24.03 4.07
N MET A 486 -17.72 -23.95 5.24
CA MET A 486 -17.99 -25.13 6.07
C MET A 486 -19.01 -26.09 5.43
N LYS A 487 -19.91 -25.63 4.55
CA LYS A 487 -20.78 -26.52 3.75
C LYS A 487 -20.00 -27.37 2.76
N HIS A 488 -18.92 -26.85 2.19
CA HIS A 488 -18.07 -27.59 1.26
C HIS A 488 -17.17 -28.59 1.98
N TRP A 489 -16.69 -28.26 3.18
CA TRP A 489 -15.90 -29.18 4.02
C TRP A 489 -16.62 -30.52 4.24
N GLU A 490 -17.92 -30.52 4.50
CA GLU A 490 -18.74 -31.74 4.70
C GLU A 490 -18.76 -32.68 3.47
N ARG A 491 -18.59 -32.12 2.27
CA ARG A 491 -18.58 -32.89 1.02
C ARG A 491 -17.19 -33.47 0.71
N GLY A 492 -16.15 -32.91 1.33
CA GLY A 492 -14.74 -33.26 1.13
C GLY A 492 -14.29 -34.55 1.80
N GLU A 493 -14.93 -34.97 2.89
CA GLU A 493 -14.65 -36.26 3.54
C GLU A 493 -14.94 -37.47 2.62
N LYS A 494 -15.61 -37.27 1.48
CA LYS A 494 -15.88 -38.29 0.45
C LYS A 494 -14.80 -38.43 -0.63
N GLY A 495 -13.61 -37.87 -0.44
CA GLY A 495 -12.45 -38.12 -1.31
C GLY A 495 -12.49 -37.44 -2.69
N THR A 496 -13.28 -36.38 -2.85
CA THR A 496 -13.36 -35.64 -4.12
C THR A 496 -12.45 -34.41 -4.11
N ASN A 497 -11.47 -34.36 -5.01
CA ASN A 497 -10.54 -33.23 -5.16
C ASN A 497 -11.19 -32.11 -6.00
N VAL A 498 -12.10 -31.37 -5.38
CA VAL A 498 -12.90 -30.31 -6.01
C VAL A 498 -12.45 -28.94 -5.46
N PRO A 499 -12.31 -27.88 -6.28
CA PRO A 499 -11.75 -26.58 -5.86
C PRO A 499 -12.39 -25.98 -4.61
N GLU A 500 -13.72 -26.07 -4.49
CA GLU A 500 -14.49 -25.54 -3.35
C GLU A 500 -14.16 -26.25 -2.04
N ILE A 501 -13.86 -27.55 -2.09
CA ILE A 501 -13.41 -28.32 -0.91
C ILE A 501 -12.01 -27.86 -0.50
N ARG A 502 -11.09 -27.64 -1.46
CA ARG A 502 -9.73 -27.14 -1.17
C ARG A 502 -9.77 -25.75 -0.54
N GLN A 503 -10.60 -24.86 -1.07
CA GLN A 503 -10.81 -23.52 -0.54
C GLN A 503 -11.32 -23.56 0.91
N ALA A 504 -12.31 -24.40 1.19
CA ALA A 504 -12.83 -24.60 2.53
C ALA A 504 -11.77 -25.12 3.50
N VAL A 505 -10.97 -26.10 3.05
CA VAL A 505 -9.92 -26.69 3.88
C VAL A 505 -8.86 -25.66 4.25
N GLY A 506 -8.37 -24.90 3.29
CA GLY A 506 -7.35 -23.90 3.57
C GLY A 506 -7.89 -22.70 4.36
N TYR A 507 -9.18 -22.33 4.20
CA TYR A 507 -9.80 -21.31 5.06
C TYR A 507 -9.83 -21.75 6.53
N ALA A 508 -10.24 -22.99 6.81
CA ALA A 508 -10.23 -23.55 8.16
C ALA A 508 -8.81 -23.62 8.74
N ARG A 509 -7.84 -24.12 7.96
CA ARG A 509 -6.41 -24.16 8.34
C ARG A 509 -5.88 -22.77 8.69
N ALA A 510 -6.22 -21.74 7.92
CA ALA A 510 -5.79 -20.36 8.21
C ALA A 510 -6.33 -19.84 9.56
N LEU A 511 -7.57 -20.20 9.93
CA LEU A 511 -8.13 -19.86 11.24
C LEU A 511 -7.43 -20.62 12.38
N ILE A 512 -7.14 -21.91 12.18
CA ILE A 512 -6.36 -22.73 13.13
C ILE A 512 -4.98 -22.11 13.35
N THR A 513 -4.25 -21.82 12.27
CA THR A 513 -2.92 -21.19 12.31
C THR A 513 -2.93 -19.91 13.14
N LYS A 514 -3.91 -19.02 12.91
CA LYS A 514 -4.07 -17.78 13.69
C LYS A 514 -4.35 -18.04 15.16
N ALA A 515 -5.22 -18.99 15.47
CA ALA A 515 -5.56 -19.36 16.84
C ALA A 515 -4.35 -19.91 17.59
N VAL A 516 -3.59 -20.83 16.98
CA VAL A 516 -2.38 -21.43 17.57
C VAL A 516 -1.32 -20.36 17.88
N HIS A 517 -1.04 -19.46 16.93
CA HIS A 517 -0.07 -18.38 17.16
C HIS A 517 -0.50 -17.44 18.30
N ARG A 518 -1.79 -17.22 18.50
CA ARG A 518 -2.32 -16.34 19.57
C ARG A 518 -2.33 -17.00 20.94
N CYS A 519 -2.48 -18.32 21.02
CA CYS A 519 -2.62 -19.03 22.30
C CYS A 519 -1.32 -19.66 22.80
N ALA A 520 -0.52 -20.24 21.90
CA ALA A 520 0.64 -21.05 22.30
C ALA A 520 1.98 -20.47 21.82
N GLY A 521 1.93 -19.49 20.90
CA GLY A 521 3.12 -18.97 20.21
C GLY A 521 3.87 -20.02 19.37
N ARG A 522 3.47 -21.29 19.33
CA ARG A 522 4.23 -22.34 18.63
C ARG A 522 3.94 -22.36 17.12
N VAL A 523 4.77 -23.08 16.37
CA VAL A 523 4.49 -23.42 14.97
C VAL A 523 3.20 -24.24 14.90
N PRO A 524 2.21 -23.84 14.09
CA PRO A 524 1.06 -24.69 13.80
C PRO A 524 1.50 -25.89 12.95
N SER A 525 1.14 -27.12 13.35
CA SER A 525 1.41 -28.36 12.58
C SER A 525 0.80 -28.42 11.19
N THR A 526 -0.13 -27.53 10.90
CA THR A 526 -0.74 -27.40 9.58
C THR A 526 0.22 -26.80 8.55
N GLN A 527 1.38 -26.26 8.98
CA GLN A 527 2.44 -25.85 8.08
C GLN A 527 3.47 -26.97 7.93
N GLU A 528 3.64 -27.46 6.70
CA GLU A 528 4.81 -28.25 6.35
C GLU A 528 6.03 -27.33 6.38
N ILE A 529 6.80 -27.40 7.46
CA ILE A 529 8.13 -26.79 7.51
C ILE A 529 9.12 -27.81 6.96
N ASN A 530 9.84 -27.44 5.91
CA ASN A 530 11.01 -28.19 5.51
C ASN A 530 12.07 -28.07 6.61
N LEU A 531 12.28 -29.16 7.34
CA LEU A 531 13.23 -29.21 8.46
C LEU A 531 14.66 -28.90 8.01
N ALA A 532 15.03 -29.24 6.77
CA ALA A 532 16.35 -28.92 6.23
C ALA A 532 16.52 -27.40 6.09
N ASP A 533 15.51 -26.70 5.56
CA ASP A 533 15.53 -25.25 5.42
C ASP A 533 15.58 -24.55 6.78
N LEU A 534 14.88 -25.08 7.79
CA LEU A 534 14.92 -24.54 9.15
C LEU A 534 16.30 -24.73 9.80
N GLU A 535 16.94 -25.88 9.63
CA GLU A 535 18.28 -26.12 10.15
C GLU A 535 19.33 -25.26 9.43
N ASP A 536 19.20 -25.11 8.11
CA ASP A 536 20.06 -24.21 7.34
C ASP A 536 19.87 -22.76 7.78
N LEU A 537 18.63 -22.32 8.03
CA LEU A 537 18.35 -20.98 8.53
C LEU A 537 18.93 -20.75 9.93
N LYS A 538 18.80 -21.72 10.84
CA LYS A 538 19.42 -21.67 12.17
C LYS A 538 20.94 -21.56 12.08
N LYS A 539 21.56 -22.25 11.13
CA LYS A 539 23.00 -22.20 10.90
C LYS A 539 23.41 -20.82 10.39
N LEU A 540 22.67 -20.25 9.44
CA LEU A 540 22.96 -18.95 8.85
C LEU A 540 22.71 -17.78 9.82
N LEU A 541 21.66 -17.87 10.63
CA LEU A 541 21.22 -16.85 11.59
C LEU A 541 21.57 -17.21 13.04
N LYS A 542 22.66 -17.95 13.25
CA LYS A 542 23.12 -18.30 14.61
C LYS A 542 23.30 -17.04 15.45
N GLU A 543 22.73 -17.03 16.66
CA GLU A 543 22.82 -15.91 17.62
C GLU A 543 22.41 -14.55 17.02
N THR A 544 21.55 -14.59 16.00
CA THR A 544 21.08 -13.43 15.26
C THR A 544 19.63 -13.12 15.60
N MET A 545 19.36 -11.90 16.05
CA MET A 545 17.98 -11.40 16.20
C MET A 545 17.50 -10.81 14.88
N VAL A 546 16.37 -11.31 14.37
CA VAL A 546 15.72 -10.76 13.17
C VAL A 546 14.75 -9.68 13.60
N VAL A 547 14.89 -8.49 13.00
CA VAL A 547 14.08 -7.31 13.30
C VAL A 547 13.35 -6.87 12.04
N GLY A 548 12.03 -6.82 12.08
CA GLY A 548 11.19 -6.22 11.05
C GLY A 548 10.71 -4.85 11.49
N ALA A 549 10.86 -3.83 10.65
CA ALA A 549 10.45 -2.47 10.96
C ALA A 549 9.72 -1.81 9.79
N SER A 550 8.60 -1.14 10.09
CA SER A 550 7.79 -0.43 9.10
C SER A 550 7.21 0.86 9.68
N LEU A 551 7.01 1.83 8.81
CA LEU A 551 6.40 3.12 9.13
C LEU A 551 5.21 3.33 8.19
N VAL A 552 4.02 3.46 8.78
CA VAL A 552 2.78 3.71 8.05
C VAL A 552 2.35 5.15 8.32
N SER A 553 2.18 5.94 7.27
CA SER A 553 1.62 7.28 7.40
C SER A 553 0.13 7.20 7.68
N GLY A 554 -0.34 7.89 8.72
CA GLY A 554 -1.76 8.07 9.00
C GLY A 554 -2.45 9.07 8.07
N GLN A 555 -1.67 9.81 7.25
CA GLN A 555 -2.22 10.79 6.32
C GLN A 555 -2.85 10.11 5.09
N SER A 556 -4.18 10.09 5.08
CA SER A 556 -4.96 9.88 3.85
C SER A 556 -5.16 11.19 3.07
N ASP A 557 -5.19 12.34 3.78
CA ASP A 557 -5.24 13.70 3.25
C ASP A 557 -4.05 14.52 3.82
N PRO A 558 -3.35 15.33 3.03
CA PRO A 558 -2.29 16.23 3.54
C PRO A 558 -2.77 17.32 4.52
N SER A 559 -4.08 17.44 4.77
CA SER A 559 -4.66 18.27 5.83
C SER A 559 -5.10 17.49 7.07
N ASP A 560 -4.97 16.16 7.06
CA ASP A 560 -5.13 15.34 8.25
C ASP A 560 -3.85 15.46 9.09
N ASP A 561 -3.96 15.97 10.31
CA ASP A 561 -2.86 15.96 11.29
C ASP A 561 -2.79 14.61 12.02
N LEU A 562 -3.07 13.52 11.29
CA LEU A 562 -3.04 12.18 11.85
C LEU A 562 -1.57 11.74 12.01
N PRO A 563 -1.20 11.19 13.18
CA PRO A 563 0.15 10.73 13.42
C PRO A 563 0.51 9.55 12.52
N SER A 564 1.80 9.39 12.23
CA SER A 564 2.31 8.15 11.62
C SER A 564 2.47 7.07 12.69
N ILE A 565 2.32 5.81 12.31
CA ILE A 565 2.47 4.66 13.18
C ILE A 565 3.77 3.94 12.80
N ALA A 566 4.74 3.94 13.70
CA ALA A 566 5.92 3.11 13.60
C ALA A 566 5.65 1.77 14.27
N ALA A 567 6.00 0.67 13.62
CA ALA A 567 5.88 -0.69 14.15
C ALA A 567 7.19 -1.46 13.97
N VAL A 568 7.61 -2.15 15.01
CA VAL A 568 8.83 -2.96 15.06
C VAL A 568 8.49 -4.33 15.62
N THR A 569 9.05 -5.37 15.02
CA THR A 569 8.92 -6.76 15.45
C THR A 569 10.29 -7.39 15.59
N THR A 570 10.54 -8.23 16.60
CA THR A 570 11.79 -8.98 16.72
C THR A 570 11.53 -10.47 16.94
N SER A 571 12.40 -11.33 16.40
CA SER A 571 12.36 -12.76 16.71
C SER A 571 12.62 -13.00 18.20
N LEU A 572 11.91 -13.96 18.78
CA LEU A 572 12.05 -14.33 20.20
C LEU A 572 12.88 -15.60 20.44
N GLY A 573 13.07 -16.43 19.41
CA GLY A 573 13.87 -17.65 19.53
C GLY A 573 14.37 -18.15 18.18
N ASP A 574 15.27 -19.13 18.23
CA ASP A 574 16.06 -19.62 17.09
C ASP A 574 15.24 -20.36 16.01
N HIS A 575 13.95 -20.56 16.25
CA HIS A 575 13.05 -21.16 15.25
C HIS A 575 12.44 -20.11 14.30
N PHE A 576 12.62 -18.81 14.56
CA PHE A 576 12.10 -17.71 13.73
C PHE A 576 10.59 -17.76 13.44
N VAL A 577 9.82 -18.29 14.40
CA VAL A 577 8.35 -18.45 14.31
C VAL A 577 7.62 -17.49 15.25
N GLN A 578 8.22 -17.21 16.39
CA GLN A 578 7.69 -16.27 17.38
C GLN A 578 8.33 -14.90 17.18
N TYR A 579 7.46 -13.89 17.02
CA TYR A 579 7.84 -12.50 16.99
C TYR A 579 7.06 -11.72 18.02
N GLN A 580 7.77 -10.91 18.79
CA GLN A 580 7.17 -9.86 19.61
C GLN A 580 7.05 -8.57 18.80
N GLY A 581 6.08 -7.73 19.12
CA GLY A 581 5.82 -6.48 18.42
C GLY A 581 5.69 -5.28 19.35
N ARG A 582 6.14 -4.12 18.89
CA ARG A 582 5.93 -2.81 19.50
C ARG A 582 5.50 -1.83 18.44
N PHE A 583 4.67 -0.87 18.82
CA PHE A 583 4.33 0.26 17.96
C PHE A 583 4.30 1.56 18.76
N ARG A 584 4.54 2.68 18.07
CA ARG A 584 4.50 4.03 18.64
C ARG A 584 3.90 4.99 17.61
N LEU A 585 3.15 5.97 18.10
CA LEU A 585 2.73 7.10 17.31
C LEU A 585 3.90 8.09 17.20
N GLN A 586 4.04 8.73 16.04
CA GLN A 586 4.98 9.81 15.81
C GLN A 586 4.36 10.89 14.94
N LYS A 587 4.97 12.08 14.90
CA LYS A 587 4.47 13.18 14.08
C LYS A 587 4.46 12.76 12.61
N SER A 588 3.46 13.24 11.88
CA SER A 588 3.40 13.02 10.44
C SER A 588 4.66 13.53 9.72
N GLU A 589 4.94 12.95 8.55
CA GLU A 589 6.06 13.26 7.64
C GLU A 589 7.46 12.84 8.08
N GLN A 590 7.69 12.59 9.37
CA GLN A 590 8.96 12.05 9.89
C GLN A 590 9.29 10.72 9.21
N LYS A 591 10.46 10.61 8.58
CA LYS A 591 10.84 9.42 7.77
C LYS A 591 11.49 8.30 8.57
N THR A 592 12.17 8.66 9.66
CA THR A 592 12.84 7.76 10.60
C THR A 592 11.88 7.30 11.68
N ILE A 593 12.10 6.11 12.25
CA ILE A 593 11.39 5.69 13.46
C ILE A 593 11.94 6.46 14.67
N VAL A 594 11.12 7.34 15.26
CA VAL A 594 11.58 8.24 16.33
C VAL A 594 11.96 7.45 17.59
N ASN A 595 11.05 6.62 18.08
CA ASN A 595 11.20 5.87 19.34
C ASN A 595 11.78 4.46 19.12
N LEU A 596 12.69 4.30 18.15
CA LEU A 596 13.27 2.98 17.82
C LEU A 596 14.10 2.44 18.99
N SER A 597 14.90 3.31 19.63
CA SER A 597 15.80 2.90 20.71
C SER A 597 15.02 2.28 21.88
N ASP A 598 13.96 2.96 22.34
CA ASP A 598 13.14 2.46 23.45
C ASP A 598 12.42 1.16 23.14
N MET A 599 11.83 1.06 21.93
CA MET A 599 11.18 -0.20 21.51
C MET A 599 12.18 -1.35 21.47
N LEU A 600 13.36 -1.15 20.90
CA LEU A 600 14.38 -2.20 20.81
C LEU A 600 14.99 -2.55 22.15
N LYS A 601 15.17 -1.60 23.06
CA LYS A 601 15.66 -1.85 24.42
C LYS A 601 14.73 -2.78 25.21
N GLU A 602 13.42 -2.54 25.15
CA GLU A 602 12.39 -3.46 25.70
C GLU A 602 12.51 -4.85 25.08
N MET A 603 12.58 -4.90 23.75
CA MET A 603 12.59 -6.14 22.97
C MET A 603 13.88 -6.96 23.15
N LEU A 604 15.04 -6.31 23.26
CA LEU A 604 16.33 -6.93 23.55
C LEU A 604 16.36 -7.54 24.96
N ALA A 605 15.70 -6.90 25.93
CA ALA A 605 15.59 -7.46 27.27
C ALA A 605 14.75 -8.76 27.27
N GLU A 606 13.64 -8.79 26.53
CA GLU A 606 12.81 -10.00 26.34
C GLU A 606 13.57 -11.09 25.57
N TYR A 607 14.32 -10.72 24.53
CA TYR A 607 15.21 -11.65 23.81
C TYR A 607 16.24 -12.26 24.76
N ALA A 608 16.91 -11.44 25.59
CA ALA A 608 17.91 -11.93 26.53
C ALA A 608 17.32 -12.90 27.56
N GLN A 609 16.11 -12.64 28.06
CA GLN A 609 15.41 -13.56 28.95
C GLN A 609 15.18 -14.93 28.28
N ALA A 610 14.83 -14.95 27.00
CA ALA A 610 14.63 -16.19 26.24
C ALA A 610 15.94 -16.95 25.95
N HIS A 611 17.10 -16.26 25.96
CA HIS A 611 18.41 -16.83 25.61
C HIS A 611 19.37 -16.89 26.81
N GLY A 612 18.85 -17.10 28.02
CA GLY A 612 19.67 -17.31 29.21
C GLY A 612 20.51 -16.09 29.59
N ASN A 613 19.90 -14.91 29.55
CA ASN A 613 20.50 -13.58 29.76
C ASN A 613 21.56 -13.17 28.72
N ARG A 614 21.61 -13.82 27.55
CA ARG A 614 22.52 -13.46 26.46
C ARG A 614 21.87 -12.50 25.47
N LEU A 615 22.57 -11.41 25.13
CA LEU A 615 22.17 -10.52 24.05
C LEU A 615 22.60 -11.09 22.68
N PRO A 616 21.89 -10.74 21.60
CA PRO A 616 22.22 -11.26 20.27
C PRO A 616 23.59 -10.73 19.82
N GLU A 617 24.37 -11.59 19.17
CA GLU A 617 25.67 -11.20 18.59
C GLU A 617 25.47 -10.35 17.33
N SER A 618 24.37 -10.62 16.62
CA SER A 618 24.04 -10.02 15.35
C SER A 618 22.57 -9.60 15.27
N ILE A 619 22.30 -8.54 14.50
CA ILE A 619 20.96 -8.04 14.23
C ILE A 619 20.76 -7.97 12.71
N LEU A 620 19.78 -8.72 12.20
CA LEU A 620 19.29 -8.59 10.84
C LEU A 620 18.10 -7.62 10.85
N TYR A 621 18.30 -6.40 10.36
CA TYR A 621 17.29 -5.34 10.37
C TYR A 621 16.65 -5.16 8.99
N LEU A 622 15.42 -5.65 8.86
CA LEU A 622 14.58 -5.57 7.65
C LEU A 622 13.65 -4.35 7.73
N ARG A 623 13.92 -3.33 6.90
CA ARG A 623 13.21 -2.04 6.90
C ARG A 623 12.34 -1.87 5.67
N GLU A 624 11.02 -1.91 5.86
CA GLU A 624 10.02 -1.65 4.80
C GLU A 624 9.68 -0.15 4.71
N SER A 625 9.11 0.31 3.59
CA SER A 625 8.51 1.65 3.43
C SER A 625 9.53 2.80 3.42
N ILE A 626 10.70 2.58 2.83
CA ILE A 626 11.71 3.62 2.64
C ILE A 626 11.97 3.90 1.16
N SER A 627 12.24 5.16 0.84
CA SER A 627 12.57 5.61 -0.53
C SER A 627 14.08 5.73 -0.68
N LYS A 628 14.62 5.37 -1.86
CA LYS A 628 16.06 5.47 -2.20
C LYS A 628 16.69 6.80 -1.75
N ASN A 629 15.98 7.91 -1.95
CA ASN A 629 16.45 9.26 -1.59
C ASN A 629 16.68 9.47 -0.08
N HIS A 630 16.15 8.59 0.77
CA HIS A 630 16.28 8.70 2.23
C HIS A 630 17.13 7.57 2.83
N PHE A 631 17.74 6.70 2.02
CA PHE A 631 18.51 5.55 2.50
C PHE A 631 19.62 5.96 3.47
N HIS A 632 20.46 6.92 3.10
CA HIS A 632 21.55 7.37 3.97
C HIS A 632 21.05 7.97 5.29
N LEU A 633 20.02 8.83 5.24
CA LEU A 633 19.43 9.45 6.42
C LEU A 633 18.88 8.38 7.38
N ILE A 634 18.04 7.48 6.86
CA ILE A 634 17.35 6.48 7.67
C ILE A 634 18.33 5.43 8.20
N ARG A 635 19.23 4.93 7.36
CA ARG A 635 20.27 3.97 7.76
C ARG A 635 21.09 4.52 8.91
N ASN A 636 21.65 5.72 8.76
CA ASN A 636 22.58 6.26 9.76
C ASN A 636 21.87 6.52 11.10
N ASP A 637 20.65 7.07 11.06
CA ASP A 637 19.87 7.36 12.26
C ASP A 637 19.37 6.08 12.96
N GLU A 638 18.78 5.14 12.23
CA GLU A 638 18.21 3.92 12.83
C GLU A 638 19.30 2.97 13.33
N ILE A 639 20.46 2.87 12.65
CA ILE A 639 21.63 2.12 13.16
C ILE A 639 22.15 2.72 14.47
N ARG A 640 22.25 4.05 14.54
CA ARG A 640 22.65 4.73 15.78
C ARG A 640 21.70 4.37 16.92
N LYS A 641 20.39 4.41 16.67
CA LYS A 641 19.36 4.05 17.66
C LYS A 641 19.39 2.58 18.08
N ILE A 642 19.73 1.66 17.17
CA ILE A 642 19.96 0.25 17.51
C ILE A 642 21.16 0.12 18.46
N ALA A 643 22.27 0.80 18.17
CA ALA A 643 23.46 0.79 19.03
C ALA A 643 23.18 1.45 20.39
N ASP A 644 22.47 2.58 20.41
CA ASP A 644 22.07 3.28 21.63
C ASP A 644 21.21 2.36 22.52
N ALA A 645 20.21 1.67 21.95
CA ALA A 645 19.36 0.71 22.68
C ALA A 645 20.17 -0.42 23.33
N PHE A 646 21.12 -1.00 22.57
CA PHE A 646 21.97 -2.07 23.04
C PHE A 646 22.88 -1.60 24.20
N ASN A 647 23.57 -0.47 24.01
CA ASN A 647 24.50 0.08 25.00
C ASN A 647 23.79 0.54 26.28
N GLU A 648 22.63 1.20 26.15
CA GLU A 648 21.81 1.59 27.29
C GLU A 648 21.35 0.36 28.08
N LEU A 649 20.92 -0.70 27.41
CA LEU A 649 20.50 -1.93 28.08
C LEU A 649 21.65 -2.60 28.82
N CYS A 650 22.84 -2.70 28.20
CA CYS A 650 24.04 -3.23 28.84
C CYS A 650 24.44 -2.40 30.08
N THR A 651 24.30 -1.08 30.02
CA THR A 651 24.60 -0.17 31.14
C THR A 651 23.58 -0.36 32.27
N GLN A 652 22.29 -0.51 31.94
CA GLN A 652 21.21 -0.70 32.92
C GLN A 652 21.22 -2.09 33.55
N LYS A 653 21.69 -3.10 32.81
CA LYS A 653 21.71 -4.51 33.23
C LYS A 653 23.10 -5.12 33.00
N PRO A 654 24.09 -4.80 33.86
CA PRO A 654 25.46 -5.30 33.71
C PRO A 654 25.59 -6.82 33.86
N GLN A 655 24.56 -7.52 34.34
CA GLN A 655 24.49 -8.97 34.44
C GLN A 655 24.21 -9.68 33.10
N LEU A 656 23.87 -8.95 32.03
CA LEU A 656 23.63 -9.53 30.71
C LEU A 656 24.96 -10.02 30.10
N VAL A 657 24.90 -11.18 29.44
CA VAL A 657 26.04 -11.75 28.73
C VAL A 657 26.11 -11.13 27.34
N VAL A 658 27.26 -10.54 27.03
CA VAL A 658 27.52 -9.81 25.79
C VAL A 658 28.77 -10.38 25.13
N SER A 659 28.65 -10.92 23.91
CA SER A 659 29.81 -11.45 23.17
C SER A 659 30.64 -10.36 22.50
N ASN A 660 29.99 -9.29 22.02
CA ASN A 660 30.61 -8.20 21.25
C ASN A 660 30.30 -6.84 21.88
N ALA A 661 31.25 -5.91 21.85
CA ALA A 661 31.04 -4.54 22.38
C ALA A 661 29.83 -3.82 21.75
N ALA A 662 29.48 -4.18 20.51
CA ALA A 662 28.24 -3.81 19.83
C ALA A 662 27.81 -4.97 18.92
N PRO A 663 26.51 -5.14 18.63
CA PRO A 663 26.03 -6.20 17.75
C PRO A 663 26.42 -5.92 16.29
N ASN A 664 26.70 -6.96 15.52
CA ASN A 664 26.89 -6.84 14.07
C ASN A 664 25.55 -6.57 13.39
N ILE A 665 25.44 -5.50 12.61
CA ILE A 665 24.20 -5.09 11.97
C ILE A 665 24.26 -5.35 10.46
N THR A 666 23.33 -6.16 9.97
CA THR A 666 22.98 -6.22 8.54
C THR A 666 21.67 -5.48 8.32
N PHE A 667 21.73 -4.34 7.63
CA PHE A 667 20.59 -3.46 7.35
C PHE A 667 20.10 -3.71 5.93
N ILE A 668 18.89 -4.22 5.78
CA ILE A 668 18.26 -4.46 4.47
C ILE A 668 17.00 -3.62 4.36
N ALA A 669 17.00 -2.67 3.43
CA ALA A 669 15.80 -1.96 3.01
C ALA A 669 15.02 -2.79 1.99
N LEU A 670 13.69 -2.80 2.06
CA LEU A 670 12.87 -3.52 1.09
C LEU A 670 11.71 -2.69 0.53
N SER A 671 11.40 -2.94 -0.74
CA SER A 671 10.27 -2.35 -1.47
C SER A 671 9.43 -3.42 -2.16
N LYS A 672 8.23 -3.67 -1.62
CA LYS A 672 7.24 -4.60 -2.22
C LYS A 672 6.56 -4.05 -3.48
N ARG A 673 6.76 -2.77 -3.79
CA ARG A 673 6.18 -2.08 -4.96
C ARG A 673 7.29 -1.68 -5.93
N ALA A 674 8.21 -2.61 -6.20
CA ALA A 674 9.29 -2.41 -7.16
C ALA A 674 8.74 -1.96 -8.51
N LYS A 675 9.47 -1.09 -9.20
CA LYS A 675 9.05 -0.57 -10.51
C LYS A 675 9.26 -1.60 -11.63
N PRO A 676 10.43 -2.26 -11.73
CA PRO A 676 10.65 -3.27 -12.76
C PRO A 676 9.68 -4.43 -12.61
N ARG A 677 9.21 -4.94 -13.74
CA ARG A 677 8.42 -6.17 -13.84
C ARG A 677 9.21 -7.14 -14.71
N PHE A 678 9.26 -8.38 -14.26
CA PHE A 678 10.04 -9.43 -14.91
C PHE A 678 9.12 -10.51 -15.42
N PHE A 679 9.43 -11.00 -16.61
CA PHE A 679 8.62 -11.97 -17.33
C PHE A 679 9.50 -13.14 -17.77
N PRO A 680 8.99 -14.38 -17.74
CA PRO A 680 9.70 -15.50 -18.34
C PRO A 680 9.84 -15.29 -19.86
N ASP A 681 10.92 -15.82 -20.44
CA ASP A 681 11.15 -15.75 -21.88
C ASP A 681 10.07 -16.54 -22.67
N GLY A 682 9.76 -16.13 -23.91
CA GLY A 682 8.67 -16.63 -24.74
C GLY A 682 8.68 -18.16 -24.94
N ASP A 683 9.85 -18.77 -25.06
CA ASP A 683 9.99 -20.23 -25.19
C ASP A 683 9.70 -20.99 -23.88
N ILE A 684 9.88 -20.32 -22.73
CA ILE A 684 9.55 -20.83 -21.40
C ILE A 684 8.04 -20.68 -21.14
N ILE A 685 7.42 -19.58 -21.61
CA ILE A 685 5.97 -19.33 -21.56
C ILE A 685 5.18 -20.40 -22.33
N ALA A 686 5.72 -20.91 -23.45
CA ALA A 686 5.06 -21.99 -24.21
C ALA A 686 5.01 -23.32 -23.43
N ARG A 687 5.91 -23.53 -22.45
CA ARG A 687 6.02 -24.74 -21.64
C ARG A 687 5.40 -24.61 -20.24
N LEU A 688 5.28 -23.38 -19.73
CA LEU A 688 4.66 -23.08 -18.45
C LEU A 688 3.31 -22.42 -18.70
N THR A 689 2.23 -22.98 -18.18
CA THR A 689 0.91 -22.32 -18.07
C THR A 689 0.94 -21.04 -17.20
N ALA A 690 2.11 -20.57 -16.78
CA ALA A 690 2.32 -19.48 -15.82
C ALA A 690 2.79 -18.20 -16.53
N LYS A 691 2.01 -17.13 -16.32
CA LYS A 691 2.30 -15.75 -16.78
C LYS A 691 3.30 -14.99 -15.89
N ASN A 692 3.70 -15.58 -14.76
CA ASN A 692 4.62 -14.99 -13.79
C ASN A 692 5.86 -15.90 -13.62
N LEU A 693 6.94 -15.34 -13.05
CA LEU A 693 8.08 -16.14 -12.62
C LEU A 693 7.64 -17.16 -11.56
N LYS A 694 8.40 -18.23 -11.38
CA LYS A 694 8.22 -19.16 -10.25
C LYS A 694 8.69 -18.48 -8.96
N GLU A 695 8.05 -18.82 -7.84
CA GLU A 695 8.51 -18.43 -6.50
C GLU A 695 9.94 -18.94 -6.23
N GLY A 696 10.71 -18.15 -5.49
CA GLY A 696 12.12 -18.42 -5.19
C GLY A 696 13.11 -17.95 -6.27
N ILE A 697 12.63 -17.31 -7.34
CA ILE A 697 13.50 -16.74 -8.38
C ILE A 697 14.05 -15.39 -7.93
N VAL A 698 15.38 -15.27 -7.97
CA VAL A 698 16.11 -14.00 -7.92
C VAL A 698 16.39 -13.54 -9.34
N VAL A 699 16.15 -12.25 -9.56
CA VAL A 699 16.47 -11.57 -10.81
C VAL A 699 17.68 -10.68 -10.58
N ASP A 700 18.68 -10.91 -11.42
CA ASP A 700 19.99 -10.32 -11.31
C ASP A 700 20.06 -8.97 -12.03
N THR A 701 19.55 -7.94 -11.36
CA THR A 701 19.64 -6.53 -11.78
C THR A 701 20.10 -5.70 -10.59
N MET A 702 21.41 -5.51 -10.46
CA MET A 702 21.97 -4.70 -9.38
C MET A 702 21.93 -3.24 -9.78
N ASP A 703 21.14 -2.41 -9.11
CA ASP A 703 21.24 -0.95 -9.24
C ASP A 703 22.42 -0.39 -8.41
N ILE A 704 22.87 -1.15 -7.43
CA ILE A 704 23.89 -0.80 -6.44
C ILE A 704 24.89 -1.95 -6.37
N GLN A 705 26.16 -1.66 -6.64
CA GLN A 705 27.26 -2.52 -6.24
C GLN A 705 28.43 -1.62 -5.82
N ALA A 706 28.70 -1.57 -4.52
CA ALA A 706 29.75 -0.69 -3.99
C ALA A 706 30.46 -1.31 -2.80
N GLN A 707 31.78 -1.44 -2.91
CA GLN A 707 32.63 -1.69 -1.76
C GLN A 707 32.86 -0.34 -1.05
N THR A 708 32.33 -0.19 0.16
CA THR A 708 32.48 1.04 0.95
C THR A 708 33.40 0.81 2.14
N ALA A 709 33.91 1.89 2.74
CA ALA A 709 34.64 1.83 4.01
C ALA A 709 33.81 1.25 5.17
N LYS A 710 32.47 1.16 5.02
CA LYS A 710 31.52 0.68 6.04
C LYS A 710 30.88 -0.68 5.69
N GLY A 711 31.38 -1.37 4.66
CA GLY A 711 30.89 -2.69 4.23
C GLY A 711 30.53 -2.74 2.74
N TRP A 712 30.04 -3.91 2.31
CA TRP A 712 29.60 -4.15 0.95
C TRP A 712 28.10 -3.82 0.81
N GLU A 713 27.77 -2.93 -0.13
CA GLU A 713 26.39 -2.58 -0.47
C GLU A 713 26.02 -3.21 -1.82
N PHE A 714 24.87 -3.87 -1.85
CA PHE A 714 24.32 -4.49 -3.06
C PHE A 714 22.80 -4.60 -3.01
N ASP A 715 22.15 -4.91 -4.12
CA ASP A 715 20.71 -5.07 -4.21
C ASP A 715 20.29 -6.19 -5.17
N PHE A 716 19.08 -6.71 -4.98
CA PHE A 716 18.53 -7.77 -5.82
C PHE A 716 16.99 -7.75 -5.80
N HIS A 717 16.39 -8.34 -6.83
CA HIS A 717 14.95 -8.58 -6.88
C HIS A 717 14.65 -10.05 -6.60
N LEU A 718 13.71 -10.32 -5.69
CA LEU A 718 13.26 -11.69 -5.39
C LEU A 718 11.75 -11.78 -5.54
N GLN A 719 11.29 -12.79 -6.28
CA GLN A 719 9.89 -13.21 -6.30
C GLN A 719 9.69 -14.34 -5.30
N SER A 720 9.36 -14.02 -4.04
CA SER A 720 9.20 -15.02 -2.96
C SER A 720 7.84 -15.74 -2.94
N HIS A 721 6.91 -15.36 -3.81
CA HIS A 721 5.54 -15.87 -3.79
C HIS A 721 5.01 -16.17 -5.18
N SER A 722 4.07 -17.10 -5.24
CA SER A 722 3.22 -17.36 -6.40
C SER A 722 1.84 -16.73 -6.19
N ASN A 723 1.13 -16.46 -7.29
CA ASN A 723 -0.29 -16.13 -7.24
C ASN A 723 -1.09 -17.41 -7.48
N SER A 724 -1.66 -18.00 -6.43
CA SER A 724 -2.61 -19.10 -6.53
C SER A 724 -4.04 -18.56 -6.69
N CYS A 725 -4.39 -18.06 -7.88
CA CYS A 725 -5.80 -18.02 -8.26
C CYS A 725 -6.09 -19.32 -9.01
N ASP A 726 -7.16 -20.03 -8.65
CA ASP A 726 -7.55 -21.34 -9.24
C ASP A 726 -7.82 -21.28 -10.76
N SER A 727 -7.75 -20.09 -11.37
CA SER A 727 -7.65 -19.95 -12.81
C SER A 727 -6.53 -18.98 -13.18
N ALA A 728 -5.60 -19.42 -14.04
CA ALA A 728 -4.61 -18.57 -14.72
C ALA A 728 -5.23 -17.42 -15.52
N LYS A 729 -6.57 -17.36 -15.62
CA LYS A 729 -7.37 -16.29 -16.22
C LYS A 729 -7.67 -15.13 -15.27
N GLN A 730 -7.40 -15.23 -13.95
CA GLN A 730 -7.78 -14.21 -12.94
C GLN A 730 -6.59 -13.46 -12.31
N CYS A 731 -5.36 -13.95 -12.37
CA CYS A 731 -4.25 -13.29 -11.69
C CYS A 731 -3.59 -12.19 -12.57
N GLY A 732 -3.35 -11.00 -11.99
CA GLY A 732 -2.45 -9.99 -12.55
C GLY A 732 -0.96 -10.31 -12.30
N PHE A 733 -0.07 -9.42 -12.76
CA PHE A 733 1.38 -9.57 -12.59
C PHE A 733 1.83 -9.52 -11.12
N ILE A 734 2.73 -10.42 -10.75
CA ILE A 734 3.37 -10.42 -9.44
C ILE A 734 4.38 -9.27 -9.35
N SER A 735 4.40 -8.59 -8.21
CA SER A 735 5.45 -7.61 -7.91
C SER A 735 6.57 -8.32 -7.18
N ASN A 736 7.75 -8.31 -7.75
CA ASN A 736 8.95 -8.73 -7.04
C ASN A 736 9.22 -7.74 -5.91
N THR A 737 9.83 -8.24 -4.84
CA THR A 737 10.35 -7.37 -3.78
C THR A 737 11.79 -7.02 -4.12
N HIS A 738 12.11 -5.73 -4.05
CA HIS A 738 13.48 -5.23 -4.23
C HIS A 738 14.12 -5.09 -2.86
N TYR A 739 15.25 -5.74 -2.64
CA TYR A 739 16.04 -5.67 -1.42
C TYR A 739 17.31 -4.87 -1.68
N TYR A 740 17.59 -3.90 -0.81
CA TYR A 740 18.84 -3.13 -0.81
C TYR A 740 19.57 -3.42 0.49
N VAL A 741 20.73 -4.06 0.40
CA VAL A 741 21.62 -4.31 1.52
C VAL A 741 22.47 -3.05 1.71
N LEU A 742 22.05 -2.20 2.66
CA LEU A 742 22.63 -0.88 2.88
C LEU A 742 23.76 -0.90 3.93
N LYS A 743 23.88 -1.98 4.71
CA LYS A 743 25.03 -2.26 5.58
C LYS A 743 25.09 -3.76 5.81
N HIS A 744 26.29 -4.33 5.80
CA HIS A 744 26.47 -5.78 5.93
C HIS A 744 27.71 -6.13 6.75
N GLU A 745 27.55 -6.23 8.08
CA GLU A 745 28.65 -6.57 9.01
C GLU A 745 28.82 -8.08 9.21
N ASN A 746 27.77 -8.88 8.95
CA ASN A 746 27.81 -10.34 9.12
C ASN A 746 28.60 -11.08 8.02
N ARG A 747 28.99 -10.39 6.95
CA ARG A 747 29.82 -10.93 5.84
C ARG A 747 29.30 -12.21 5.17
N TRP A 748 28.01 -12.50 5.28
CA TRP A 748 27.34 -13.51 4.44
C TRP A 748 27.62 -13.27 2.95
N SER A 749 27.72 -14.34 2.17
CA SER A 749 27.73 -14.24 0.71
C SER A 749 26.41 -13.64 0.21
N GLN A 750 26.39 -13.13 -1.01
CA GLN A 750 25.15 -12.66 -1.63
C GLN A 750 24.09 -13.76 -1.66
N GLU A 751 24.48 -14.99 -2.04
CA GLU A 751 23.60 -16.16 -2.09
C GLU A 751 23.04 -16.50 -0.70
N GLU A 752 23.85 -16.37 0.35
CA GLU A 752 23.39 -16.55 1.73
C GLU A 752 22.37 -15.47 2.13
N VAL A 753 22.57 -14.21 1.76
CA VAL A 753 21.58 -13.13 2.03
C VAL A 753 20.29 -13.38 1.27
N GLU A 754 20.38 -13.72 -0.01
CA GLU A 754 19.23 -14.08 -0.86
C GLU A 754 18.46 -15.25 -0.24
N ARG A 755 19.18 -16.27 0.26
CA ARG A 755 18.61 -17.45 0.89
C ARG A 755 17.97 -17.14 2.23
N ILE A 756 18.63 -16.35 3.09
CA ILE A 756 18.07 -15.87 4.36
C ILE A 756 16.75 -15.15 4.09
N VAL A 757 16.71 -14.20 3.15
CA VAL A 757 15.51 -13.43 2.85
C VAL A 757 14.41 -14.31 2.22
N SER A 758 14.79 -15.26 1.37
CA SER A 758 13.86 -16.23 0.78
C SER A 758 13.23 -17.16 1.82
N LEU A 759 14.00 -17.61 2.82
CA LEU A 759 13.54 -18.54 3.86
C LEU A 759 12.86 -17.86 5.05
N THR A 760 13.27 -16.64 5.42
CA THR A 760 12.67 -15.86 6.53
C THR A 760 11.34 -15.23 6.16
N LEU A 761 11.10 -15.00 4.87
CA LEU A 761 9.79 -14.63 4.38
C LEU A 761 9.03 -15.91 4.07
N PRO A 762 7.91 -16.21 4.75
CA PRO A 762 7.22 -17.46 4.52
C PRO A 762 6.91 -17.59 3.03
N ASN A 763 7.44 -18.66 2.41
CA ASN A 763 7.06 -19.15 1.10
C ASN A 763 5.54 -19.35 1.10
N SER A 764 4.79 -18.30 0.75
CA SER A 764 3.33 -18.32 0.78
C SER A 764 2.73 -19.10 -0.40
N GLY A 765 3.56 -19.74 -1.23
CA GLY A 765 3.14 -20.50 -2.41
C GLY A 765 2.87 -21.98 -2.17
N LEU A 766 3.57 -22.63 -1.23
CA LEU A 766 3.47 -24.09 -1.04
C LEU A 766 2.42 -24.53 0.00
N LEU A 767 1.82 -23.58 0.73
CA LEU A 767 0.87 -23.85 1.81
C LEU A 767 -0.61 -23.97 1.37
N TRP A 768 -0.86 -24.06 0.06
CA TRP A 768 -2.18 -24.27 -0.53
C TRP A 768 -2.18 -25.37 -1.59
N HIS A 769 -1.67 -26.55 -1.23
CA HIS A 769 -1.90 -27.77 -1.98
C HIS A 769 -2.64 -28.82 -1.15
#